data_AF-A0A5J4REI6-F1
#
_entry.id   AF-A0A5J4REI6-F1
#
_cell.length_a   1.000
_cell.length_b   1.000
_cell.length_c   1.000
_cell.angle_alpha   90.00
_cell.angle_beta   90.00
_cell.angle_gamma   90.00
#
_symmetry.space_group_name_H-M   'P 1'
#
loop_
_entity.id
_entity.type
_entity.pdbx_description
1 polymer ?
#
loop_
_entity_poly.entity_id
_entity_poly.type
_entity_poly.pdbx_seq_one_letter_code
_entity_poly.pdbx_strand_id
1 'polypeptide(L)'
;MKVKQYLFLTASIIYLSILFVGCSSNSGQYDYYTRGIGAYPGSPDENFSPQLVVDKSYRNIAKYRSAYHSSSYDYNLTSQLITDGLISSELPATINVSTQAGDLLKNEREWLFDGKPDSRYRIAGDNIYLQLSLNNSSLSADKINVRGTVVFDADGRGGYETLLSGSNDGINWEVIGKEKGSGYVGTESAMRFEQPASSTQKRVTRIINQTFTLDKPVDYKHYKVAYKLPFSADYAFSDWDFFQGNELLVILPSQYFTSAWMSAGTGEEWVYVDFGASASFDKINLQWINKATKGSIQSSSDGETWSDIALLPGGTDKTDVINLGKSVNGRYVRVLVKEPENNQPYILSELEVYGKGGLVPHAHAAPKAKDNQFYLSGGNWKLQRASEVNASGENISQSGFNAEDWIIATVPGTVLTSYWNIGALPNPNYSDNQLQISESFFNSNFWYRNNFTIPAGFSDGRLFLNLDGINWKANVFVNGKKVGRIEGGFLRGKFDVTDLVIPDKTNSIAIEIIKNIHVGAVKEQTVMSTDQNGGILGADNPTFHSTVGWDWIPTIRGRDIGIWNDVFLTHTGAVTIEDPFVRAELSLPDTTSASIFFEVTLKNNISEAVSGKLTGKYGDVGFETEVSLGASEVKVINLDPSTFPVLKLQNPKLWWPKGYGAPNLYDVELSFVANGVVSDQKKFQSGVRQMAFSEDNATLNLYINGRRFIGRGGNWGFPESNLNYRGREYDISVAYHADMNFTMIRNWVGQTGDEEFYEACDRHGIMVWQDFWLANPYDGPDPYYSDIFLVNAEDYVKRIRNHPSIGLYCGRNEGFPPIVIDTALRTFLPVLHPGIHYIPSSADVVVSGHGPYRALPPKQYFSLNGNTKFHSERGMPNVMTYESMLLAFGKDALWPQNSQYGLHDFTLGSAQSGATFNKLIEDGFGAPQSAQQFAELGQWINYNGYRAMFEGRSDNRQGLLLWMSHSAWPSMTWQTYDYYFDPAGAYFGCKKGNEPLHIQWNQAHDFIEVVNYHAFDRSNLTAKAQLINLDGSVQWEKETTLTIKEDETVKCFDLIFPETLSDTHFVKLILTENGTVVSDNFYWRGKEDGNYKALNQLPKVTLANTTSVSKQGGEWLLTTTLKNATSTPALMIRLNVTGSDGQRILPVFFSDNYFFLLPNEEKTVTMKLFDVDTRGEKPKVEVSGFNL
;
A
#
# COMPACT_ATOMS: atom_id res chain seq x y z
N MET A 1 -13.43 -44.83 40.85
CA MET A 1 -14.85 -44.78 41.31
C MET A 1 -15.13 -43.34 41.75
N LYS A 2 -15.66 -42.48 40.84
CA LYS A 2 -17.07 -42.02 40.82
C LYS A 2 -17.46 -41.30 42.14
N VAL A 3 -17.87 -40.04 42.23
CA VAL A 3 -18.34 -38.96 41.32
C VAL A 3 -18.36 -37.67 42.17
N LYS A 4 -17.94 -36.52 41.62
CA LYS A 4 -18.62 -35.19 41.72
C LYS A 4 -17.74 -34.08 41.12
N GLN A 5 -17.95 -33.84 39.83
CA GLN A 5 -17.51 -32.68 39.06
C GLN A 5 -18.68 -32.39 38.11
N TYR A 6 -19.43 -31.30 38.33
CA TYR A 6 -20.43 -30.76 37.40
C TYR A 6 -20.81 -29.34 37.86
N LEU A 7 -20.20 -28.32 37.22
CA LEU A 7 -20.78 -27.01 36.88
C LEU A 7 -19.67 -26.11 36.28
N PHE A 8 -19.23 -26.46 35.08
CA PHE A 8 -18.49 -25.58 34.16
C PHE A 8 -18.76 -26.07 32.74
N LEU A 9 -19.88 -25.64 32.17
CA LEU A 9 -20.23 -25.81 30.76
C LEU A 9 -21.38 -24.86 30.44
N THR A 10 -21.04 -23.61 30.10
CA THR A 10 -21.82 -22.63 29.30
C THR A 10 -21.14 -21.26 29.37
N ALA A 11 -20.05 -21.04 28.61
CA ALA A 11 -19.50 -19.69 28.34
C ALA A 11 -18.51 -19.65 27.15
N SER A 12 -18.69 -20.50 26.13
CA SER A 12 -17.72 -20.57 25.00
C SER A 12 -18.37 -20.69 23.61
N ILE A 13 -19.63 -20.31 23.45
CA ILE A 13 -20.31 -20.28 22.14
C ILE A 13 -21.20 -19.03 22.04
N ILE A 14 -20.60 -17.84 22.12
CA ILE A 14 -21.15 -16.56 21.62
C ILE A 14 -19.95 -15.62 21.38
N TYR A 15 -19.08 -15.88 20.41
CA TYR A 15 -18.01 -14.93 20.04
C TYR A 15 -17.67 -14.89 18.54
N LEU A 16 -18.56 -15.37 17.67
CA LEU A 16 -18.45 -15.21 16.22
C LEU A 16 -19.80 -14.77 15.64
N SER A 17 -20.24 -13.55 15.96
CA SER A 17 -21.44 -12.94 15.33
C SER A 17 -21.52 -11.41 15.41
N ILE A 18 -20.60 -10.72 16.09
CA ILE A 18 -20.66 -9.25 16.24
C ILE A 18 -19.52 -8.64 15.42
N LEU A 19 -19.66 -8.72 14.09
CA LEU A 19 -18.95 -7.83 13.17
C LEU A 19 -19.84 -7.32 12.02
N PHE A 20 -21.12 -7.73 11.94
CA PHE A 20 -22.06 -7.20 10.94
C PHE A 20 -23.51 -7.21 11.47
N VAL A 21 -23.82 -6.37 12.46
CA VAL A 21 -25.21 -5.94 12.75
C VAL A 21 -25.19 -4.49 13.21
N GLY A 22 -25.16 -3.56 12.25
CA GLY A 22 -25.61 -2.19 12.50
C GLY A 22 -27.12 -2.11 12.30
N CYS A 23 -27.90 -2.05 13.38
CA CYS A 23 -29.28 -1.54 13.34
C CYS A 23 -29.73 -0.98 14.71
N SER A 24 -29.75 0.36 14.78
CA SER A 24 -30.69 1.26 15.48
C SER A 24 -30.97 1.08 16.99
N SER A 25 -30.47 2.01 17.81
CA SER A 25 -31.28 3.05 18.51
C SER A 25 -30.49 3.76 19.63
N ASN A 26 -29.53 4.60 19.24
CA ASN A 26 -29.12 5.82 19.94
C ASN A 26 -28.26 6.64 18.95
N SER A 27 -28.93 7.33 18.03
CA SER A 27 -28.37 7.97 16.83
C SER A 27 -27.57 9.25 17.10
N GLY A 28 -26.81 9.29 18.19
CA GLY A 28 -25.93 10.41 18.51
C GLY A 28 -24.60 10.01 19.14
N GLN A 29 -24.44 8.76 19.56
CA GLN A 29 -23.18 8.26 20.15
C GLN A 29 -22.34 7.44 19.16
N TYR A 30 -22.95 6.70 18.23
CA TYR A 30 -22.21 5.84 17.30
C TYR A 30 -21.57 6.61 16.13
N ASP A 31 -22.15 7.73 15.71
CA ASP A 31 -21.59 8.56 14.61
C ASP A 31 -20.31 9.30 15.03
N TYR A 32 -20.03 9.36 16.34
CA TYR A 32 -18.83 10.02 16.88
C TYR A 32 -17.60 9.10 16.94
N TYR A 33 -17.79 7.78 17.03
CA TYR A 33 -16.68 6.83 17.15
C TYR A 33 -16.23 6.31 15.78
N THR A 34 -14.97 5.88 15.70
CA THR A 34 -14.46 5.27 14.47
C THR A 34 -15.15 3.96 14.13
N ARG A 35 -15.09 3.57 12.85
CA ARG A 35 -15.66 2.32 12.32
C ARG A 35 -14.98 1.05 12.84
N GLY A 36 -13.90 1.19 13.60
CA GLY A 36 -13.15 0.09 14.19
C GLY A 36 -11.80 -0.15 13.51
N ILE A 37 -11.07 -1.14 14.02
CA ILE A 37 -9.72 -1.48 13.59
C ILE A 37 -9.73 -2.04 12.17
N GLY A 38 -8.86 -1.51 11.29
CA GLY A 38 -8.71 -1.98 9.90
C GLY A 38 -9.87 -1.62 8.95
N ALA A 39 -10.80 -0.78 9.39
CA ALA A 39 -11.91 -0.28 8.59
C ALA A 39 -11.64 1.16 8.16
N TYR A 40 -11.29 1.35 6.89
CA TYR A 40 -10.92 2.66 6.33
C TYR A 40 -11.95 3.18 5.30
N PRO A 41 -12.19 4.50 5.22
CA PRO A 41 -11.76 5.52 6.18
C PRO A 41 -12.40 5.28 7.55
N GLY A 42 -11.64 5.57 8.62
CA GLY A 42 -12.04 5.24 9.99
C GLY A 42 -13.07 6.22 10.55
N SER A 43 -12.99 7.49 10.16
CA SER A 43 -13.92 8.55 10.55
C SER A 43 -15.27 8.36 9.84
N PRO A 44 -16.41 8.30 10.58
CA PRO A 44 -17.72 8.28 9.96
C PRO A 44 -18.01 9.50 9.08
N ASP A 45 -17.48 10.67 9.44
CA ASP A 45 -17.69 11.93 8.69
C ASP A 45 -16.95 11.96 7.34
N GLU A 46 -15.94 11.11 7.16
CA GLU A 46 -15.17 10.96 5.92
C GLU A 46 -15.60 9.72 5.11
N ASN A 47 -16.55 8.93 5.63
CA ASN A 47 -16.99 7.68 5.03
C ASN A 47 -18.29 7.84 4.23
N PHE A 48 -18.18 7.77 2.90
CA PHE A 48 -19.32 7.86 1.99
C PHE A 48 -19.75 6.50 1.40
N SER A 49 -19.32 5.39 2.01
CA SER A 49 -19.77 4.05 1.61
C SER A 49 -21.28 3.85 1.84
N PRO A 50 -21.97 3.07 0.99
CA PRO A 50 -23.36 2.72 1.23
C PRO A 50 -23.54 1.91 2.52
N GLN A 51 -24.65 2.13 3.21
CA GLN A 51 -25.06 1.32 4.34
C GLN A 51 -25.72 0.03 3.86
N LEU A 52 -25.24 -1.13 4.34
CA LEU A 52 -25.91 -2.41 4.10
C LEU A 52 -27.04 -2.61 5.12
N VAL A 53 -28.26 -2.79 4.62
CA VAL A 53 -29.46 -3.01 5.46
C VAL A 53 -30.15 -4.32 5.10
N VAL A 54 -30.81 -4.94 6.09
CA VAL A 54 -31.58 -6.16 5.87
C VAL A 54 -32.85 -5.84 5.08
N ASP A 55 -33.02 -6.50 3.94
CA ASP A 55 -34.22 -6.40 3.12
C ASP A 55 -35.15 -7.61 3.34
N LYS A 56 -36.47 -7.41 3.24
CA LYS A 56 -37.48 -8.46 3.44
C LYS A 56 -38.28 -8.77 2.18
N SER A 57 -37.96 -8.13 1.05
CA SER A 57 -38.57 -8.43 -0.24
C SER A 57 -38.19 -9.84 -0.72
N TYR A 58 -39.04 -10.47 -1.53
CA TYR A 58 -38.72 -11.76 -2.15
C TYR A 58 -37.96 -11.51 -3.46
N ARG A 59 -36.69 -11.92 -3.51
CA ARG A 59 -35.75 -11.60 -4.60
C ARG A 59 -34.64 -12.65 -4.70
N ASN A 60 -33.77 -12.52 -5.71
CA ASN A 60 -32.45 -13.16 -5.67
C ASN A 60 -31.62 -12.51 -4.54
N ILE A 61 -31.46 -13.22 -3.42
CA ILE A 61 -30.69 -12.77 -2.26
C ILE A 61 -29.18 -12.96 -2.43
N ALA A 62 -28.75 -13.78 -3.40
CA ALA A 62 -27.34 -13.99 -3.73
C ALA A 62 -26.77 -12.87 -4.61
N LYS A 63 -27.61 -12.12 -5.35
CA LYS A 63 -27.15 -11.06 -6.25
C LYS A 63 -26.29 -10.01 -5.51
N TYR A 64 -25.11 -9.75 -6.06
CA TYR A 64 -24.06 -8.87 -5.54
C TYR A 64 -23.63 -9.20 -4.12
N ARG A 65 -23.55 -10.49 -3.75
CA ARG A 65 -23.03 -10.95 -2.46
C ARG A 65 -21.67 -11.61 -2.62
N SER A 66 -20.83 -11.54 -1.60
CA SER A 66 -19.53 -12.20 -1.62
C SER A 66 -19.68 -13.71 -1.82
N ALA A 67 -18.84 -14.24 -2.68
CA ALA A 67 -18.79 -15.67 -2.98
C ALA A 67 -17.36 -16.18 -2.88
N TYR A 68 -17.21 -17.45 -2.53
CA TYR A 68 -15.95 -18.12 -2.25
C TYR A 68 -15.89 -19.46 -2.98
N HIS A 69 -14.69 -19.89 -3.36
CA HIS A 69 -14.46 -21.16 -4.04
C HIS A 69 -13.34 -21.98 -3.40
N SER A 70 -13.39 -23.30 -3.60
CA SER A 70 -12.31 -24.22 -3.22
C SER A 70 -11.05 -24.03 -4.07
N SER A 71 -11.23 -23.79 -5.37
CA SER A 71 -10.15 -23.65 -6.34
C SER A 71 -10.65 -22.91 -7.60
N SER A 72 -9.76 -22.23 -8.32
CA SER A 72 -10.07 -21.68 -9.64
C SER A 72 -8.97 -22.06 -10.62
N TYR A 73 -9.37 -22.29 -11.87
CA TYR A 73 -8.41 -22.57 -12.94
C TYR A 73 -7.51 -21.37 -13.22
N ASP A 74 -8.06 -20.17 -13.08
CA ASP A 74 -7.45 -18.90 -13.52
C ASP A 74 -7.95 -17.73 -12.64
N TYR A 75 -7.19 -16.63 -12.58
CA TYR A 75 -7.54 -15.40 -11.84
C TYR A 75 -8.75 -14.66 -12.42
N ASN A 76 -9.16 -15.01 -13.63
CA ASN A 76 -10.31 -14.41 -14.31
C ASN A 76 -11.62 -15.14 -14.01
N LEU A 77 -11.57 -16.37 -13.50
CA LEU A 77 -12.70 -17.30 -13.41
C LEU A 77 -13.01 -17.67 -11.95
N THR A 78 -13.26 -16.65 -11.13
CA THR A 78 -13.41 -16.77 -9.67
C THR A 78 -14.88 -16.85 -9.25
N SER A 79 -15.12 -17.22 -7.99
CA SER A 79 -16.46 -17.33 -7.40
C SER A 79 -17.27 -16.04 -7.47
N GLN A 80 -16.65 -14.87 -7.36
CA GLN A 80 -17.34 -13.58 -7.36
C GLN A 80 -18.33 -13.42 -8.52
N LEU A 81 -17.98 -13.97 -9.68
CA LEU A 81 -18.78 -13.87 -10.91
C LEU A 81 -20.13 -14.58 -10.81
N ILE A 82 -20.28 -15.62 -9.98
CA ILE A 82 -21.54 -16.39 -9.91
C ILE A 82 -22.70 -15.62 -9.27
N THR A 83 -22.46 -14.38 -8.84
CA THR A 83 -23.43 -13.53 -8.15
C THR A 83 -23.52 -12.13 -8.75
N ASP A 84 -22.80 -11.86 -9.84
CA ASP A 84 -22.80 -10.53 -10.48
C ASP A 84 -24.07 -10.26 -11.31
N GLY A 85 -24.89 -11.30 -11.51
CA GLY A 85 -26.15 -11.24 -12.23
C GLY A 85 -25.98 -11.28 -13.75
N LEU A 86 -24.78 -11.58 -14.25
CA LEU A 86 -24.48 -11.75 -15.67
C LEU A 86 -24.44 -13.24 -16.02
N ILE A 87 -25.24 -13.66 -17.00
CA ILE A 87 -25.30 -15.05 -17.44
C ILE A 87 -24.54 -15.21 -18.75
N SER A 88 -23.53 -16.06 -18.73
CA SER A 88 -22.72 -16.46 -19.88
C SER A 88 -23.01 -17.92 -20.25
N SER A 89 -23.08 -18.20 -21.54
CA SER A 89 -23.19 -19.57 -22.09
C SER A 89 -21.96 -20.02 -22.88
N GLU A 90 -20.99 -19.13 -23.05
CA GLU A 90 -19.78 -19.36 -23.83
C GLU A 90 -18.69 -19.97 -22.95
N LEU A 91 -17.84 -20.82 -23.53
CA LEU A 91 -16.67 -21.32 -22.84
C LEU A 91 -15.67 -20.17 -22.65
N PRO A 92 -15.12 -19.98 -21.44
CA PRO A 92 -14.19 -18.89 -21.18
C PRO A 92 -12.89 -19.07 -21.96
N ALA A 93 -12.29 -17.95 -22.34
CA ALA A 93 -10.95 -17.92 -22.90
C ALA A 93 -9.93 -18.25 -21.82
N THR A 94 -9.03 -19.19 -22.09
CA THR A 94 -7.92 -19.53 -21.18
C THR A 94 -6.65 -19.82 -21.96
N ILE A 95 -5.51 -19.74 -21.27
CA ILE A 95 -4.24 -20.21 -21.80
C ILE A 95 -3.69 -21.36 -20.96
N ASN A 96 -2.93 -22.23 -21.62
CA ASN A 96 -2.05 -23.17 -20.96
C ASN A 96 -0.66 -23.09 -21.59
N VAL A 97 0.36 -22.91 -20.75
CA VAL A 97 1.75 -23.02 -21.14
C VAL A 97 2.30 -24.30 -20.57
N SER A 98 3.01 -25.07 -21.40
CA SER A 98 3.59 -26.34 -20.98
C SER A 98 4.96 -26.59 -21.60
N THR A 99 5.68 -27.50 -20.97
CA THR A 99 7.02 -27.93 -21.37
C THR A 99 7.06 -29.45 -21.44
N GLN A 100 8.22 -30.02 -21.75
CA GLN A 100 8.45 -31.45 -21.62
C GLN A 100 8.20 -32.00 -20.20
N ALA A 101 8.19 -31.15 -19.17
CA ALA A 101 7.90 -31.53 -17.78
C ALA A 101 6.41 -31.45 -17.41
N GLY A 102 5.54 -30.95 -18.31
CA GLY A 102 4.11 -30.76 -18.07
C GLY A 102 3.68 -29.29 -18.07
N ASP A 103 2.46 -29.05 -17.61
CA ASP A 103 1.85 -27.72 -17.54
C ASP A 103 2.51 -26.85 -16.47
N LEU A 104 2.59 -25.55 -16.74
CA LEU A 104 3.04 -24.57 -15.76
C LEU A 104 1.98 -24.33 -14.69
N LEU A 105 2.42 -23.87 -13.52
CA LEU A 105 1.53 -23.48 -12.43
C LEU A 105 0.70 -22.25 -12.83
N LYS A 106 -0.46 -22.08 -12.21
CA LYS A 106 -1.40 -20.97 -12.48
C LYS A 106 -0.71 -19.60 -12.50
N ASN A 107 0.20 -19.34 -11.55
CA ASN A 107 0.95 -18.09 -11.41
C ASN A 107 2.14 -17.94 -12.38
N GLU A 108 2.46 -18.97 -13.18
CA GLU A 108 3.62 -18.97 -14.09
C GLU A 108 3.21 -18.91 -15.58
N ARG A 109 1.95 -19.26 -15.89
CA ARG A 109 1.46 -19.39 -17.28
C ARG A 109 1.49 -18.08 -18.07
N GLU A 110 1.42 -16.95 -17.38
CA GLU A 110 1.38 -15.62 -18.01
C GLU A 110 2.76 -14.95 -18.11
N TRP A 111 3.82 -15.50 -17.50
CA TRP A 111 5.15 -14.86 -17.43
C TRP A 111 5.76 -14.52 -18.80
N LEU A 112 5.49 -15.33 -19.83
CA LEU A 112 6.03 -15.09 -21.18
C LEU A 112 5.28 -13.98 -21.95
N PHE A 113 4.18 -13.46 -21.39
CA PHE A 113 3.24 -12.52 -22.05
C PHE A 113 2.97 -11.27 -21.21
N ASP A 114 3.66 -11.11 -20.08
CA ASP A 114 3.42 -10.02 -19.13
C ASP A 114 4.15 -8.71 -19.48
N GLY A 115 4.95 -8.72 -20.57
CA GLY A 115 5.71 -7.59 -21.06
C GLY A 115 6.94 -7.23 -20.22
N LYS A 116 7.41 -8.16 -19.36
CA LYS A 116 8.57 -7.95 -18.48
C LYS A 116 9.72 -8.90 -18.87
N PRO A 117 10.83 -8.37 -19.44
CA PRO A 117 11.96 -9.20 -19.90
C PRO A 117 12.69 -10.01 -18.80
N ASP A 118 12.41 -9.74 -17.53
CA ASP A 118 12.98 -10.49 -16.40
C ASP A 118 12.04 -11.57 -15.84
N SER A 119 10.81 -11.65 -16.35
CA SER A 119 9.88 -12.78 -16.16
C SER A 119 10.41 -14.01 -16.86
N ARG A 120 11.29 -14.75 -16.17
CA ARG A 120 12.07 -15.82 -16.77
C ARG A 120 11.62 -17.20 -16.34
N TYR A 121 11.15 -17.97 -17.30
CA TYR A 121 10.90 -19.39 -17.12
C TYR A 121 12.16 -20.21 -17.47
N ARG A 122 12.64 -21.03 -16.54
CA ARG A 122 13.92 -21.77 -16.67
C ARG A 122 13.71 -23.24 -16.98
N ILE A 123 14.45 -23.75 -17.96
CA ILE A 123 14.35 -25.13 -18.44
C ILE A 123 15.74 -25.71 -18.67
N ALA A 124 16.05 -26.87 -18.12
CA ALA A 124 17.27 -27.61 -18.42
C ALA A 124 16.99 -28.74 -19.42
N GLY A 125 17.89 -28.96 -20.38
CA GLY A 125 17.83 -30.08 -21.32
C GLY A 125 18.49 -29.82 -22.67
N ASP A 126 18.76 -30.89 -23.40
CA ASP A 126 19.32 -30.86 -24.76
C ASP A 126 18.19 -30.76 -25.82
N ASN A 127 17.00 -31.27 -25.51
CA ASN A 127 15.79 -31.19 -26.32
C ASN A 127 14.63 -30.69 -25.46
N ILE A 128 14.27 -29.41 -25.63
CA ILE A 128 13.23 -28.76 -24.84
C ILE A 128 12.18 -28.13 -25.75
N TYR A 129 10.99 -27.89 -25.21
CA TYR A 129 9.99 -27.10 -25.89
C TYR A 129 9.20 -26.22 -24.92
N LEU A 130 8.71 -25.11 -25.45
CA LEU A 130 7.59 -24.35 -24.90
C LEU A 130 6.38 -24.57 -25.81
N GLN A 131 5.23 -24.87 -25.21
CA GLN A 131 3.97 -25.00 -25.90
C GLN A 131 2.95 -24.03 -25.30
N LEU A 132 2.34 -23.19 -26.12
CA LEU A 132 1.20 -22.35 -25.78
C LEU A 132 -0.05 -22.99 -26.37
N SER A 133 -1.08 -23.15 -25.55
CA SER A 133 -2.43 -23.56 -25.98
C SER A 133 -3.40 -22.43 -25.68
N LEU A 134 -4.09 -21.98 -26.72
CA LEU A 134 -5.16 -20.98 -26.68
C LEU A 134 -6.49 -21.72 -26.68
N ASN A 135 -7.24 -21.62 -25.58
CA ASN A 135 -8.58 -22.20 -25.47
C ASN A 135 -9.61 -21.09 -25.62
N ASN A 136 -10.55 -21.24 -26.56
CA ASN A 136 -11.64 -20.28 -26.82
C ASN A 136 -11.17 -18.83 -27.08
N SER A 137 -9.97 -18.68 -27.61
CA SER A 137 -9.42 -17.43 -28.14
C SER A 137 -8.71 -17.71 -29.47
N SER A 138 -8.49 -16.67 -30.26
CA SER A 138 -7.83 -16.74 -31.57
C SER A 138 -6.77 -15.66 -31.67
N LEU A 139 -5.72 -15.93 -32.44
CA LEU A 139 -4.57 -15.04 -32.56
C LEU A 139 -4.03 -15.11 -33.98
N SER A 140 -4.25 -14.07 -34.78
CA SER A 140 -3.75 -14.01 -36.15
C SER A 140 -2.37 -13.36 -36.20
N ALA A 141 -1.31 -14.18 -36.14
CA ALA A 141 0.07 -13.71 -36.12
C ALA A 141 0.80 -13.95 -37.45
N ASP A 142 1.53 -12.96 -37.94
CA ASP A 142 2.44 -13.09 -39.10
C ASP A 142 3.94 -13.03 -38.70
N LYS A 143 4.21 -12.66 -37.46
CA LYS A 143 5.57 -12.61 -36.90
C LYS A 143 5.54 -13.05 -35.44
N ILE A 144 6.46 -13.93 -35.07
CA ILE A 144 6.60 -14.48 -33.71
C ILE A 144 8.03 -14.28 -33.25
N ASN A 145 8.23 -13.70 -32.07
CA ASN A 145 9.54 -13.49 -31.46
C ASN A 145 9.65 -14.26 -30.15
N VAL A 146 10.75 -15.00 -29.98
CA VAL A 146 11.09 -15.70 -28.73
C VAL A 146 12.38 -15.11 -28.19
N ARG A 147 12.33 -14.64 -26.94
CA ARG A 147 13.48 -14.03 -26.26
C ARG A 147 13.87 -14.80 -25.01
N GLY A 148 15.15 -14.72 -24.68
CA GLY A 148 15.69 -15.34 -23.48
C GLY A 148 17.19 -15.49 -23.52
N THR A 149 17.70 -16.42 -22.73
CA THR A 149 19.11 -16.80 -22.71
C THR A 149 19.27 -18.31 -22.71
N VAL A 150 20.41 -18.79 -23.18
CA VAL A 150 20.83 -20.18 -23.05
C VAL A 150 22.27 -20.24 -22.55
N VAL A 151 22.52 -21.15 -21.62
CA VAL A 151 23.84 -21.43 -21.05
C VAL A 151 24.21 -22.87 -21.38
N PHE A 152 25.42 -23.11 -21.89
CA PHE A 152 25.86 -24.46 -22.23
C PHE A 152 27.38 -24.63 -22.06
N ASP A 153 27.84 -25.87 -22.07
CA ASP A 153 29.26 -26.21 -21.92
C ASP A 153 30.08 -25.77 -23.14
N ALA A 154 31.17 -25.03 -22.91
CA ALA A 154 32.01 -24.41 -23.95
C ALA A 154 32.69 -25.41 -24.89
N ASP A 155 32.88 -26.65 -24.43
CA ASP A 155 33.44 -27.74 -25.23
C ASP A 155 32.38 -28.47 -26.08
N GLY A 156 31.10 -28.10 -25.91
CA GLY A 156 30.00 -28.60 -26.71
C GLY A 156 30.19 -28.24 -28.18
N ARG A 157 30.45 -29.25 -29.02
CA ARG A 157 30.50 -29.13 -30.48
C ARG A 157 29.26 -29.77 -31.06
N GLY A 158 28.38 -28.97 -31.66
CA GLY A 158 27.20 -29.46 -32.36
C GLY A 158 26.34 -28.31 -32.85
N GLY A 159 25.69 -28.50 -34.00
CA GLY A 159 24.73 -27.53 -34.53
C GLY A 159 23.44 -27.51 -33.73
N TYR A 160 22.64 -26.46 -33.90
CA TYR A 160 21.33 -26.32 -33.30
C TYR A 160 20.22 -26.43 -34.36
N GLU A 161 19.03 -26.85 -33.92
CA GLU A 161 17.80 -26.72 -34.67
C GLU A 161 16.71 -26.11 -33.77
N THR A 162 16.06 -25.06 -34.25
CA THR A 162 14.88 -24.47 -33.63
C THR A 162 13.69 -24.66 -34.56
N LEU A 163 12.58 -25.18 -34.05
CA LEU A 163 11.35 -25.42 -34.81
C LEU A 163 10.19 -24.66 -34.16
N LEU A 164 9.53 -23.80 -34.93
CA LEU A 164 8.25 -23.22 -34.58
C LEU A 164 7.15 -24.01 -35.31
N SER A 165 6.20 -24.54 -34.55
CA SER A 165 5.11 -25.36 -35.09
C SER A 165 3.75 -24.87 -34.62
N GLY A 166 2.74 -25.00 -35.48
CA GLY A 166 1.33 -24.73 -35.20
C GLY A 166 0.48 -26.00 -35.24
N SER A 167 -0.59 -26.06 -34.45
CA SER A 167 -1.56 -27.16 -34.47
C SER A 167 -2.95 -26.69 -34.07
N ASN A 168 -4.00 -27.31 -34.63
CA ASN A 168 -5.40 -27.05 -34.28
C ASN A 168 -6.02 -28.12 -33.37
N ASP A 169 -5.33 -29.25 -33.17
CA ASP A 169 -5.80 -30.39 -32.36
C ASP A 169 -4.79 -30.83 -31.29
N GLY A 170 -3.61 -30.20 -31.25
CA GLY A 170 -2.52 -30.53 -30.33
C GLY A 170 -1.78 -31.83 -30.67
N ILE A 171 -2.21 -32.55 -31.70
CA ILE A 171 -1.70 -33.87 -32.10
C ILE A 171 -0.92 -33.77 -33.41
N ASN A 172 -1.52 -33.13 -34.41
CA ASN A 172 -0.95 -32.94 -35.75
C ASN A 172 -0.31 -31.54 -35.82
N TRP A 173 1.02 -31.52 -35.97
CA TRP A 173 1.82 -30.30 -35.94
C TRP A 173 2.39 -29.98 -37.32
N GLU A 174 2.19 -28.73 -37.75
CA GLU A 174 2.79 -28.16 -38.96
C GLU A 174 4.00 -27.30 -38.57
N VAL A 175 5.15 -27.52 -39.19
CA VAL A 175 6.32 -26.65 -39.00
C VAL A 175 6.12 -25.38 -39.83
N ILE A 176 5.90 -24.26 -39.15
CA ILE A 176 5.64 -22.95 -39.76
C ILE A 176 6.85 -22.02 -39.72
N GLY A 177 7.85 -22.35 -38.91
CA GLY A 177 9.13 -21.64 -38.85
C GLY A 177 10.27 -22.59 -38.48
N LYS A 178 11.46 -22.37 -39.04
CA LYS A 178 12.63 -23.21 -38.78
C LYS A 178 13.93 -22.42 -38.88
N GLU A 179 14.82 -22.63 -37.93
CA GLU A 179 16.20 -22.16 -37.96
C GLU A 179 17.15 -23.33 -37.67
N LYS A 180 18.27 -23.40 -38.39
CA LYS A 180 19.30 -24.44 -38.19
C LYS A 180 20.68 -23.87 -38.45
N GLY A 181 21.61 -24.10 -37.54
CA GLY A 181 23.00 -23.67 -37.67
C GLY A 181 23.98 -24.76 -37.28
N SER A 182 25.21 -24.69 -37.79
CA SER A 182 26.32 -25.57 -37.38
C SER A 182 27.07 -25.08 -36.13
N GLY A 183 26.81 -23.85 -35.70
CA GLY A 183 27.36 -23.23 -34.48
C GLY A 183 26.35 -23.21 -33.34
N TYR A 184 26.40 -22.17 -32.50
CA TYR A 184 25.50 -22.00 -31.35
C TYR A 184 24.28 -21.14 -31.69
N VAL A 185 23.15 -21.40 -31.04
CA VAL A 185 21.93 -20.58 -31.14
C VAL A 185 22.16 -19.22 -30.46
N GLY A 186 21.50 -18.17 -30.97
CA GLY A 186 21.57 -16.83 -30.41
C GLY A 186 22.92 -16.15 -30.58
N THR A 187 23.10 -14.99 -29.94
CA THR A 187 24.35 -14.20 -29.97
C THR A 187 25.12 -14.33 -28.67
N GLU A 188 26.45 -14.20 -28.70
CA GLU A 188 27.26 -14.25 -27.49
C GLU A 188 26.87 -13.12 -26.53
N SER A 189 26.68 -13.45 -25.24
CA SER A 189 26.42 -12.46 -24.21
C SER A 189 27.73 -12.04 -23.56
N ALA A 190 27.88 -10.74 -23.30
CA ALA A 190 28.94 -10.24 -22.42
C ALA A 190 28.70 -10.63 -20.94
N MET A 191 27.47 -11.01 -20.59
CA MET A 191 27.13 -11.49 -19.25
C MET A 191 27.71 -12.88 -19.04
N ARG A 192 28.51 -13.02 -17.97
CA ARG A 192 29.04 -14.32 -17.55
C ARG A 192 28.04 -14.99 -16.62
N PHE A 193 27.71 -16.24 -16.89
CA PHE A 193 27.01 -17.08 -15.92
C PHE A 193 27.89 -17.23 -14.67
N GLU A 194 27.40 -16.82 -13.50
CA GLU A 194 28.09 -17.06 -12.24
C GLU A 194 28.15 -18.56 -11.98
N GLN A 195 29.35 -19.11 -12.09
CA GLN A 195 29.59 -20.51 -11.76
C GLN A 195 30.03 -20.64 -10.30
N PRO A 196 29.60 -21.69 -9.59
CA PRO A 196 30.20 -22.04 -8.31
C PRO A 196 31.72 -22.15 -8.46
N ALA A 197 32.48 -21.62 -7.49
CA ALA A 197 33.94 -21.66 -7.51
C ALA A 197 34.53 -23.09 -7.64
N SER A 198 33.71 -24.12 -7.39
CA SER A 198 34.04 -25.55 -7.54
C SER A 198 33.87 -26.10 -8.97
N SER A 199 33.29 -25.36 -9.92
CA SER A 199 33.08 -25.81 -11.29
C SER A 199 34.35 -25.61 -12.13
N THR A 200 34.86 -26.70 -12.72
CA THR A 200 35.97 -26.66 -13.69
C THR A 200 35.50 -26.51 -15.14
N GLN A 201 34.19 -26.55 -15.37
CA GLN A 201 33.57 -26.66 -16.69
C GLN A 201 33.22 -25.27 -17.24
N LYS A 202 33.93 -24.81 -18.28
CA LYS A 202 33.64 -23.50 -18.90
C LYS A 202 32.24 -23.54 -19.52
N ARG A 203 31.35 -22.61 -19.13
CA ARG A 203 30.03 -22.43 -19.75
C ARG A 203 29.96 -21.10 -20.47
N VAL A 204 29.26 -21.06 -21.59
CA VAL A 204 29.03 -19.87 -22.42
C VAL A 204 27.55 -19.50 -22.32
N THR A 205 27.25 -18.21 -22.14
CA THR A 205 25.89 -17.67 -22.17
C THR A 205 25.64 -16.99 -23.51
N ARG A 206 24.47 -17.26 -24.10
CA ARG A 206 24.03 -16.62 -25.34
C ARG A 206 22.63 -16.06 -25.20
N ILE A 207 22.36 -14.95 -25.89
CA ILE A 207 21.05 -14.29 -25.94
C ILE A 207 20.25 -14.91 -27.07
N ILE A 208 19.07 -15.44 -26.74
CA ILE A 208 18.05 -15.85 -27.71
C ILE A 208 17.19 -14.62 -28.01
N ASN A 209 17.11 -14.24 -29.28
CA ASN A 209 16.19 -13.23 -29.79
C ASN A 209 15.82 -13.66 -31.22
N GLN A 210 15.01 -14.70 -31.31
CA GLN A 210 14.70 -15.37 -32.57
C GLN A 210 13.35 -14.90 -33.10
N THR A 211 13.38 -14.31 -34.29
CA THR A 211 12.17 -13.86 -34.99
C THR A 211 11.85 -14.82 -36.13
N PHE A 212 10.63 -15.35 -36.11
CA PHE A 212 10.03 -16.11 -37.19
C PHE A 212 9.06 -15.19 -37.93
N THR A 213 9.38 -14.85 -39.19
CA THR A 213 8.43 -14.16 -40.09
C THR A 213 7.74 -15.22 -40.93
N LEU A 214 6.42 -15.20 -40.93
CA LEU A 214 5.58 -16.20 -41.60
C LEU A 214 5.14 -15.66 -42.96
N ASP A 215 5.01 -16.55 -43.95
CA ASP A 215 4.62 -16.17 -45.32
C ASP A 215 3.21 -15.55 -45.39
N LYS A 216 2.37 -15.85 -44.40
CA LYS A 216 1.02 -15.31 -44.20
C LYS A 216 0.66 -15.34 -42.71
N PRO A 217 -0.30 -14.53 -42.26
CA PRO A 217 -0.85 -14.66 -40.92
C PRO A 217 -1.39 -16.07 -40.68
N VAL A 218 -1.08 -16.64 -39.51
CA VAL A 218 -1.56 -17.95 -39.06
C VAL A 218 -2.35 -17.80 -37.76
N ASP A 219 -3.35 -18.65 -37.59
CA ASP A 219 -4.24 -18.69 -36.42
C ASP A 219 -4.41 -20.15 -36.01
N TYR A 220 -3.54 -20.62 -35.11
CA TYR A 220 -3.56 -21.98 -34.58
C TYR A 220 -4.00 -21.96 -33.12
N LYS A 221 -4.66 -23.03 -32.68
CA LYS A 221 -4.98 -23.21 -31.25
C LYS A 221 -3.76 -23.53 -30.38
N HIS A 222 -2.73 -24.12 -30.97
CA HIS A 222 -1.51 -24.47 -30.27
C HIS A 222 -0.29 -24.00 -31.04
N TYR A 223 0.64 -23.39 -30.33
CA TYR A 223 1.96 -23.01 -30.83
C TYR A 223 3.02 -23.75 -30.02
N LYS A 224 4.10 -24.17 -30.68
CA LYS A 224 5.21 -24.86 -30.05
C LYS A 224 6.53 -24.36 -30.61
N VAL A 225 7.41 -23.89 -29.74
CA VAL A 225 8.82 -23.64 -30.09
C VAL A 225 9.68 -24.70 -29.43
N ALA A 226 10.41 -25.47 -30.24
CA ALA A 226 11.29 -26.54 -29.79
C ALA A 226 12.75 -26.20 -30.11
N TYR A 227 13.61 -26.37 -29.12
CA TYR A 227 15.05 -26.20 -29.25
C TYR A 227 15.75 -27.55 -29.11
N LYS A 228 16.59 -27.86 -30.09
CA LYS A 228 17.44 -29.06 -30.11
C LYS A 228 18.91 -28.64 -30.13
N LEU A 229 19.58 -28.82 -29.00
CA LEU A 229 21.00 -28.57 -28.79
C LEU A 229 21.62 -29.89 -28.30
N PRO A 230 22.53 -30.55 -29.04
CA PRO A 230 23.04 -31.88 -28.69
C PRO A 230 24.05 -31.92 -27.51
N PHE A 231 23.90 -31.02 -26.53
CA PHE A 231 24.73 -30.91 -25.31
C PHE A 231 23.92 -30.28 -24.16
N SER A 232 24.43 -30.38 -22.93
CA SER A 232 23.75 -29.85 -21.74
C SER A 232 23.56 -28.34 -21.85
N ALA A 233 22.31 -27.89 -21.77
CA ALA A 233 21.93 -26.49 -21.87
C ALA A 233 20.88 -26.12 -20.81
N ASP A 234 21.02 -24.92 -20.24
CA ASP A 234 20.08 -24.29 -19.32
C ASP A 234 19.49 -23.06 -20.04
N TYR A 235 18.18 -23.08 -20.31
CA TYR A 235 17.44 -22.00 -20.94
C TYR A 235 16.74 -21.15 -19.88
N ALA A 236 16.61 -19.85 -20.17
CA ALA A 236 15.73 -18.94 -19.44
C ALA A 236 14.99 -18.07 -20.46
N PHE A 237 13.73 -18.38 -20.73
CA PHE A 237 12.89 -17.65 -21.68
C PHE A 237 12.19 -16.50 -20.97
N SER A 238 12.21 -15.31 -21.58
CA SER A 238 11.63 -14.09 -21.03
C SER A 238 10.35 -13.68 -21.73
N ASP A 239 10.31 -13.76 -23.06
CA ASP A 239 9.20 -13.25 -23.86
C ASP A 239 8.87 -14.22 -24.98
N TRP A 240 7.57 -14.38 -25.24
CA TRP A 240 7.05 -15.07 -26.42
C TRP A 240 6.01 -14.18 -27.10
N ASP A 241 6.51 -13.22 -27.87
CA ASP A 241 5.71 -12.18 -28.50
C ASP A 241 5.12 -12.65 -29.84
N PHE A 242 3.87 -12.27 -30.09
CA PHE A 242 3.17 -12.52 -31.34
C PHE A 242 2.72 -11.20 -31.94
N PHE A 243 2.85 -11.04 -33.25
CA PHE A 243 2.55 -9.79 -33.93
C PHE A 243 1.67 -10.00 -35.14
N GLN A 244 0.84 -9.00 -35.42
CA GLN A 244 0.21 -8.79 -36.72
C GLN A 244 0.79 -7.51 -37.33
N GLY A 245 1.63 -7.67 -38.36
CA GLY A 245 2.48 -6.60 -38.87
C GLY A 245 3.45 -6.09 -37.80
N ASN A 246 3.17 -4.88 -37.29
CA ASN A 246 3.98 -4.25 -36.24
C ASN A 246 3.26 -4.16 -34.88
N GLU A 247 2.00 -4.58 -34.81
CA GLU A 247 1.22 -4.56 -33.57
C GLU A 247 1.51 -5.82 -32.74
N LEU A 248 1.87 -5.63 -31.48
CA LEU A 248 2.02 -6.73 -30.51
C LEU A 248 0.63 -7.20 -30.08
N LEU A 249 0.37 -8.49 -30.22
CA LEU A 249 -0.86 -9.11 -29.80
C LEU A 249 -0.75 -9.53 -28.33
N VAL A 250 -1.74 -9.17 -27.51
CA VAL A 250 -1.73 -9.48 -26.08
C VAL A 250 -2.36 -10.85 -25.82
N ILE A 251 -1.65 -11.68 -25.07
CA ILE A 251 -2.03 -13.07 -24.75
C ILE A 251 -2.31 -13.19 -23.24
N LEU A 252 -3.10 -12.26 -22.71
CA LEU A 252 -3.56 -12.30 -21.33
C LEU A 252 -5.05 -12.68 -21.31
N PRO A 253 -5.44 -13.78 -20.64
CA PRO A 253 -6.85 -14.16 -20.52
C PRO A 253 -7.72 -13.04 -19.93
N SER A 254 -7.14 -12.16 -19.11
CA SER A 254 -7.84 -11.03 -18.49
C SER A 254 -8.43 -10.02 -19.47
N GLN A 255 -8.04 -10.04 -20.75
CA GLN A 255 -8.66 -9.21 -21.78
C GLN A 255 -10.03 -9.72 -22.25
N TYR A 256 -10.31 -10.99 -22.01
CA TYR A 256 -11.56 -11.63 -22.38
C TYR A 256 -12.42 -11.79 -21.12
N PHE A 257 -13.61 -11.22 -21.16
CA PHE A 257 -14.54 -11.31 -20.03
C PHE A 257 -15.63 -12.35 -20.31
N THR A 258 -15.75 -13.32 -19.42
CA THR A 258 -16.84 -14.28 -19.35
C THR A 258 -17.25 -14.36 -17.87
N SER A 259 -18.51 -14.09 -17.55
CA SER A 259 -18.98 -14.17 -16.15
C SER A 259 -19.22 -15.63 -15.77
N ALA A 260 -18.18 -16.28 -15.22
CA ALA A 260 -18.26 -17.63 -14.70
C ALA A 260 -17.11 -17.97 -13.74
N TRP A 261 -17.41 -18.79 -12.74
CA TRP A 261 -16.40 -19.53 -11.99
C TRP A 261 -16.02 -20.81 -12.74
N MET A 262 -14.72 -21.11 -12.80
CA MET A 262 -14.20 -22.38 -13.31
C MET A 262 -13.30 -23.04 -12.27
N SER A 263 -13.62 -24.26 -11.85
CA SER A 263 -12.79 -25.01 -10.89
C SER A 263 -11.40 -25.31 -11.43
N ALA A 264 -10.40 -25.51 -10.56
CA ALA A 264 -9.08 -25.93 -11.01
C ALA A 264 -9.06 -27.42 -11.43
N GLY A 265 -9.80 -28.26 -10.70
CA GLY A 265 -9.87 -29.69 -10.92
C GLY A 265 -11.23 -30.19 -11.40
N THR A 266 -11.31 -31.51 -11.57
CA THR A 266 -12.52 -32.26 -11.93
C THR A 266 -13.09 -33.07 -10.77
N GLY A 267 -12.46 -32.99 -9.59
CA GLY A 267 -12.80 -33.78 -8.40
C GLY A 267 -13.95 -33.21 -7.59
N GLU A 268 -13.88 -33.39 -6.26
CA GLU A 268 -14.79 -32.71 -5.34
C GLU A 268 -14.35 -31.24 -5.18
N GLU A 269 -15.23 -30.31 -5.52
CA GLU A 269 -15.00 -28.87 -5.47
C GLU A 269 -16.23 -28.20 -4.88
N TRP A 270 -16.12 -26.93 -4.47
CA TRP A 270 -17.26 -26.18 -3.98
C TRP A 270 -17.18 -24.69 -4.30
N VAL A 271 -18.35 -24.09 -4.41
CA VAL A 271 -18.55 -22.63 -4.32
C VAL A 271 -19.66 -22.32 -3.34
N TYR A 272 -19.52 -21.23 -2.58
CA TYR A 272 -20.59 -20.75 -1.72
C TYR A 272 -20.73 -19.23 -1.76
N VAL A 273 -21.93 -18.76 -1.43
CA VAL A 273 -22.27 -17.35 -1.27
C VAL A 273 -22.55 -17.03 0.20
N ASP A 274 -22.06 -15.89 0.68
CA ASP A 274 -22.40 -15.31 1.99
C ASP A 274 -23.40 -14.16 1.80
N PHE A 275 -24.63 -14.31 2.28
CA PHE A 275 -25.64 -13.25 2.17
C PHE A 275 -25.37 -12.03 3.05
N GLY A 276 -24.35 -12.08 3.92
CA GLY A 276 -23.99 -11.08 4.91
C GLY A 276 -24.93 -11.02 6.12
N ALA A 277 -26.12 -11.63 6.01
CA ALA A 277 -27.11 -11.75 7.08
C ALA A 277 -27.92 -13.05 6.92
N SER A 278 -28.58 -13.49 8.00
CA SER A 278 -29.49 -14.63 7.92
C SER A 278 -30.67 -14.32 6.98
N ALA A 279 -31.04 -15.31 6.17
CA ALA A 279 -32.12 -15.23 5.20
C ALA A 279 -32.94 -16.53 5.15
N SER A 280 -34.15 -16.43 4.62
CA SER A 280 -35.06 -17.55 4.36
C SER A 280 -35.27 -17.71 2.86
N PHE A 281 -34.97 -18.87 2.30
CA PHE A 281 -35.04 -19.12 0.85
C PHE A 281 -35.66 -20.48 0.53
N ASP A 282 -36.27 -20.60 -0.64
CA ASP A 282 -37.04 -21.77 -1.05
C ASP A 282 -36.77 -22.25 -2.48
N LYS A 283 -36.03 -21.47 -3.27
CA LYS A 283 -35.70 -21.77 -4.66
C LYS A 283 -34.25 -21.39 -4.98
N ILE A 284 -33.57 -22.25 -5.71
CA ILE A 284 -32.20 -22.02 -6.18
C ILE A 284 -32.15 -22.29 -7.68
N ASN A 285 -31.53 -21.39 -8.43
CA ASN A 285 -31.25 -21.60 -9.85
C ASN A 285 -29.72 -21.65 -10.05
N LEU A 286 -29.26 -22.60 -10.86
CA LEU A 286 -27.88 -22.69 -11.31
C LEU A 286 -27.84 -22.59 -12.82
N GLN A 287 -26.93 -21.77 -13.35
CA GLN A 287 -26.62 -21.69 -14.77
C GLN A 287 -25.22 -22.24 -15.04
N TRP A 288 -25.14 -23.35 -15.74
CA TRP A 288 -23.89 -24.04 -16.05
C TRP A 288 -23.43 -23.79 -17.48
N ILE A 289 -22.12 -23.67 -17.64
CA ILE A 289 -21.45 -23.86 -18.94
C ILE A 289 -20.95 -25.31 -19.01
N ASN A 290 -20.23 -25.77 -17.98
CA ASN A 290 -19.83 -27.17 -17.80
C ASN A 290 -20.36 -27.72 -16.48
N LYS A 291 -21.27 -28.70 -16.57
CA LYS A 291 -22.17 -29.07 -15.47
C LYS A 291 -21.56 -30.13 -14.55
N ALA A 292 -21.90 -30.04 -13.26
CA ALA A 292 -21.79 -31.16 -12.33
C ALA A 292 -22.98 -32.12 -12.46
N THR A 293 -22.73 -33.41 -12.61
CA THR A 293 -23.78 -34.45 -12.66
C THR A 293 -24.06 -35.07 -11.29
N LYS A 294 -23.15 -34.90 -10.33
CA LYS A 294 -23.33 -35.29 -8.92
C LYS A 294 -22.86 -34.19 -7.98
N GLY A 295 -23.56 -34.07 -6.86
CA GLY A 295 -23.27 -33.09 -5.83
C GLY A 295 -24.48 -32.79 -4.96
N SER A 296 -24.38 -31.77 -4.12
CA SER A 296 -25.48 -31.29 -3.30
C SER A 296 -25.49 -29.77 -3.17
N ILE A 297 -26.67 -29.23 -2.90
CA ILE A 297 -26.84 -27.89 -2.34
C ILE A 297 -26.81 -28.02 -0.82
N GLN A 298 -26.03 -27.16 -0.19
CA GLN A 298 -25.87 -27.11 1.25
C GLN A 298 -26.19 -25.72 1.79
N SER A 299 -26.62 -25.66 3.04
CA SER A 299 -26.85 -24.42 3.79
C SER A 299 -26.08 -24.43 5.10
N SER A 300 -25.65 -23.25 5.52
CA SER A 300 -24.99 -23.03 6.81
C SER A 300 -25.42 -21.71 7.46
N SER A 301 -25.37 -21.65 8.79
CA SER A 301 -25.51 -20.42 9.57
C SER A 301 -24.18 -19.76 9.92
N ASP A 302 -23.08 -20.53 9.95
CA ASP A 302 -21.76 -20.12 10.46
C ASP A 302 -20.63 -20.22 9.42
N GLY A 303 -20.88 -20.84 8.26
CA GLY A 303 -19.89 -21.09 7.21
C GLY A 303 -18.96 -22.27 7.51
N GLU A 304 -19.05 -22.88 8.69
CA GLU A 304 -18.21 -24.00 9.13
C GLU A 304 -19.00 -25.33 9.11
N THR A 305 -20.24 -25.31 9.61
CA THR A 305 -21.11 -26.48 9.71
C THR A 305 -22.13 -26.46 8.57
N TRP A 306 -22.10 -27.46 7.71
CA TRP A 306 -22.92 -27.53 6.50
C TRP A 306 -23.92 -28.68 6.53
N SER A 307 -25.15 -28.41 6.09
CA SER A 307 -26.22 -29.41 5.96
C SER A 307 -26.69 -29.52 4.50
N ASP A 308 -26.80 -30.74 3.98
CA ASP A 308 -27.41 -30.98 2.67
C ASP A 308 -28.91 -30.63 2.71
N ILE A 309 -29.35 -29.80 1.76
CA ILE A 309 -30.75 -29.36 1.63
C ILE A 309 -31.39 -29.81 0.32
N ALA A 310 -30.59 -30.12 -0.70
CA ALA A 310 -31.03 -30.74 -1.95
C ALA A 310 -29.85 -31.46 -2.63
N LEU A 311 -30.13 -32.45 -3.48
CA LEU A 311 -29.13 -33.02 -4.40
C LEU A 311 -29.10 -32.21 -5.69
N LEU A 312 -27.93 -32.14 -6.35
CA LEU A 312 -27.86 -31.55 -7.68
C LEU A 312 -28.64 -32.41 -8.70
N PRO A 313 -29.45 -31.79 -9.58
CA PRO A 313 -30.06 -32.52 -10.67
C PRO A 313 -28.97 -33.06 -11.62
N GLY A 314 -29.02 -34.36 -11.92
CA GLY A 314 -28.16 -34.96 -12.95
C GLY A 314 -28.60 -34.58 -14.37
N GLY A 315 -28.07 -35.26 -15.38
CA GLY A 315 -28.42 -35.03 -16.79
C GLY A 315 -27.54 -33.99 -17.48
N THR A 316 -27.96 -33.51 -18.65
CA THR A 316 -27.18 -32.61 -19.53
C THR A 316 -27.74 -31.19 -19.61
N ASP A 317 -28.88 -30.92 -18.97
CA ASP A 317 -29.51 -29.59 -18.98
C ASP A 317 -28.63 -28.58 -18.24
N LYS A 318 -28.36 -27.45 -18.89
CA LYS A 318 -27.46 -26.40 -18.38
C LYS A 318 -28.09 -25.48 -17.34
N THR A 319 -29.40 -25.59 -17.14
CA THR A 319 -30.12 -24.83 -16.13
C THR A 319 -30.71 -25.80 -15.10
N ASP A 320 -30.34 -25.63 -13.83
CA ASP A 320 -30.98 -26.33 -12.72
C ASP A 320 -31.94 -25.38 -12.01
N VAL A 321 -33.21 -25.78 -11.88
CA VAL A 321 -34.20 -25.09 -11.05
C VAL A 321 -34.57 -26.00 -9.88
N ILE A 322 -34.03 -25.71 -8.71
CA ILE A 322 -34.14 -26.53 -7.51
C ILE A 322 -35.15 -25.88 -6.57
N ASN A 323 -36.36 -26.46 -6.50
CA ASN A 323 -37.39 -26.06 -5.53
C ASN A 323 -37.23 -26.90 -4.25
N LEU A 324 -37.01 -26.26 -3.11
CA LEU A 324 -36.71 -26.95 -1.85
C LEU A 324 -37.95 -27.57 -1.18
N GLY A 325 -39.15 -27.25 -1.67
CA GLY A 325 -40.44 -27.72 -1.13
C GLY A 325 -40.82 -27.14 0.25
N LYS A 326 -39.87 -26.51 0.94
CA LYS A 326 -40.02 -25.74 2.17
C LYS A 326 -38.96 -24.64 2.22
N SER A 327 -39.25 -23.56 2.93
CA SER A 327 -38.24 -22.54 3.20
C SER A 327 -37.14 -23.11 4.11
N VAL A 328 -35.89 -22.85 3.75
CA VAL A 328 -34.69 -23.11 4.54
C VAL A 328 -34.19 -21.78 5.10
N ASN A 329 -33.66 -21.79 6.33
CA ASN A 329 -33.00 -20.64 6.92
C ASN A 329 -31.49 -20.87 6.94
N GLY A 330 -30.73 -19.85 6.52
CA GLY A 330 -29.27 -19.90 6.48
C GLY A 330 -28.69 -18.52 6.19
N ARG A 331 -27.38 -18.37 6.40
CA ARG A 331 -26.60 -17.22 5.94
C ARG A 331 -25.80 -17.55 4.69
N TYR A 332 -25.43 -18.82 4.54
CA TYR A 332 -24.60 -19.31 3.45
C TYR A 332 -25.32 -20.38 2.65
N VAL A 333 -25.13 -20.37 1.33
CA VAL A 333 -25.53 -21.46 0.43
C VAL A 333 -24.31 -21.92 -0.35
N ARG A 334 -24.06 -23.24 -0.35
CA ARG A 334 -22.94 -23.87 -1.04
C ARG A 334 -23.43 -24.85 -2.09
N VAL A 335 -22.80 -24.81 -3.25
CA VAL A 335 -22.88 -25.82 -4.31
C VAL A 335 -21.65 -26.71 -4.14
N LEU A 336 -21.86 -27.92 -3.63
CA LEU A 336 -20.82 -28.97 -3.54
C LEU A 336 -20.94 -29.83 -4.79
N VAL A 337 -19.88 -29.91 -5.59
CA VAL A 337 -19.83 -30.71 -6.83
C VAL A 337 -18.87 -31.88 -6.66
N LYS A 338 -19.19 -33.03 -7.26
CA LYS A 338 -18.45 -34.29 -7.07
C LYS A 338 -18.09 -35.03 -8.34
N GLU A 339 -18.85 -34.84 -9.41
CA GLU A 339 -18.58 -35.47 -10.70
C GLU A 339 -19.00 -34.53 -11.84
N PRO A 340 -18.10 -34.19 -12.79
CA PRO A 340 -18.44 -33.38 -13.96
C PRO A 340 -19.12 -34.22 -15.04
N GLU A 341 -19.81 -33.58 -15.98
CA GLU A 341 -20.44 -34.29 -17.10
C GLU A 341 -19.42 -34.89 -18.11
N ASN A 342 -18.19 -34.37 -18.17
CA ASN A 342 -17.25 -34.67 -19.25
C ASN A 342 -15.75 -34.60 -18.86
N ASN A 343 -15.35 -35.02 -17.65
CA ASN A 343 -13.94 -34.99 -17.17
C ASN A 343 -13.18 -33.68 -17.48
N GLN A 344 -13.90 -32.57 -17.59
CA GLN A 344 -13.37 -31.21 -17.67
C GLN A 344 -13.81 -30.46 -16.40
N PRO A 345 -13.11 -29.37 -16.04
CA PRO A 345 -13.45 -28.60 -14.84
C PRO A 345 -14.88 -28.05 -14.88
N TYR A 346 -15.51 -27.92 -13.72
CA TYR A 346 -16.85 -27.35 -13.62
C TYR A 346 -16.82 -25.88 -14.02
N ILE A 347 -17.86 -25.41 -14.71
CA ILE A 347 -18.00 -24.00 -15.07
C ILE A 347 -19.43 -23.57 -14.73
N LEU A 348 -19.56 -22.75 -13.71
CA LEU A 348 -20.83 -22.19 -13.24
C LEU A 348 -20.85 -20.70 -13.56
N SER A 349 -21.85 -20.26 -14.34
CA SER A 349 -22.02 -18.85 -14.68
C SER A 349 -22.75 -18.07 -13.61
N GLU A 350 -23.86 -18.60 -13.07
CA GLU A 350 -24.68 -17.87 -12.09
C GLU A 350 -25.28 -18.83 -11.05
N LEU A 351 -25.30 -18.39 -9.80
CA LEU A 351 -25.98 -18.98 -8.66
C LEU A 351 -27.02 -17.97 -8.13
N GLU A 352 -28.29 -18.23 -8.41
CA GLU A 352 -29.38 -17.44 -7.87
C GLU A 352 -30.01 -18.15 -6.68
N VAL A 353 -30.24 -17.43 -5.58
CA VAL A 353 -30.97 -17.95 -4.42
C VAL A 353 -32.17 -17.05 -4.18
N TYR A 354 -33.39 -17.58 -4.35
CA TYR A 354 -34.62 -16.82 -4.21
C TYR A 354 -35.22 -16.97 -2.81
N GLY A 355 -35.43 -15.84 -2.16
CA GLY A 355 -35.87 -15.79 -0.76
C GLY A 355 -36.09 -14.38 -0.24
N LYS A 356 -36.25 -14.27 1.08
CA LYS A 356 -36.40 -13.01 1.84
C LYS A 356 -35.26 -12.90 2.86
N GLY A 357 -34.78 -11.69 3.12
CA GLY A 357 -33.60 -11.46 3.97
C GLY A 357 -32.40 -11.00 3.16
N GLY A 358 -31.21 -11.22 3.72
CA GLY A 358 -29.95 -10.75 3.13
C GLY A 358 -29.83 -9.22 3.14
N LEU A 359 -28.70 -8.73 2.63
CA LEU A 359 -28.38 -7.31 2.64
C LEU A 359 -28.64 -6.63 1.29
N VAL A 360 -29.01 -5.35 1.32
CA VAL A 360 -29.05 -4.43 0.17
C VAL A 360 -28.35 -3.12 0.53
N PRO A 361 -27.65 -2.48 -0.42
CA PRO A 361 -26.98 -1.21 -0.17
C PRO A 361 -27.97 -0.04 -0.23
N HIS A 362 -27.88 0.86 0.74
CA HIS A 362 -28.55 2.16 0.76
C HIS A 362 -27.50 3.26 0.68
N ALA A 363 -27.71 4.24 -0.21
CA ALA A 363 -26.78 5.32 -0.43
C ALA A 363 -26.53 6.15 0.84
N HIS A 364 -25.27 6.52 1.07
CA HIS A 364 -24.93 7.50 2.09
C HIS A 364 -25.51 8.87 1.69
N ALA A 365 -25.88 9.71 2.66
CA ALA A 365 -26.33 11.06 2.35
C ALA A 365 -25.19 11.91 1.77
N ALA A 366 -25.50 12.77 0.79
CA ALA A 366 -24.55 13.75 0.29
C ALA A 366 -24.29 14.84 1.36
N PRO A 367 -23.06 15.36 1.48
CA PRO A 367 -22.76 16.47 2.36
C PRO A 367 -23.45 17.76 1.89
N LYS A 368 -23.64 18.71 2.81
CA LYS A 368 -24.15 20.03 2.47
C LYS A 368 -23.05 20.90 1.86
N ALA A 369 -23.43 21.85 1.01
CA ALA A 369 -22.51 22.87 0.54
C ALA A 369 -21.93 23.65 1.73
N LYS A 370 -20.63 23.97 1.63
CA LYS A 370 -19.87 24.70 2.64
C LYS A 370 -19.09 25.79 1.91
N ASP A 371 -19.22 27.02 2.40
CA ASP A 371 -18.64 28.20 1.75
C ASP A 371 -19.02 28.26 0.26
N ASN A 372 -18.05 28.33 -0.64
CA ASN A 372 -18.26 28.33 -2.08
C ASN A 372 -18.08 26.94 -2.73
N GLN A 373 -18.03 25.88 -1.93
CA GLN A 373 -17.83 24.51 -2.40
C GLN A 373 -19.08 23.64 -2.14
N PHE A 374 -19.38 22.78 -3.11
CA PHE A 374 -20.41 21.75 -2.99
C PHE A 374 -19.85 20.40 -3.41
N TYR A 375 -19.45 19.62 -2.40
CA TYR A 375 -18.94 18.27 -2.58
C TYR A 375 -20.04 17.32 -3.03
N LEU A 376 -19.74 16.51 -4.04
CA LEU A 376 -20.63 15.51 -4.59
C LEU A 376 -20.35 14.11 -4.02
N SER A 377 -19.59 14.01 -2.92
CA SER A 377 -19.32 12.76 -2.21
C SER A 377 -20.62 12.14 -1.66
N GLY A 378 -20.69 10.82 -1.62
CA GLY A 378 -21.93 10.12 -1.25
C GLY A 378 -23.11 10.44 -2.17
N GLY A 379 -24.34 10.31 -1.67
CA GLY A 379 -25.55 10.54 -2.47
C GLY A 379 -25.80 9.44 -3.51
N ASN A 380 -26.34 9.83 -4.67
CA ASN A 380 -26.89 8.89 -5.67
C ASN A 380 -25.88 8.44 -6.73
N TRP A 381 -24.59 8.30 -6.38
CA TRP A 381 -23.63 7.74 -7.33
C TRP A 381 -24.01 6.32 -7.72
N LYS A 382 -24.01 6.08 -9.03
CA LYS A 382 -24.28 4.81 -9.68
C LYS A 382 -23.07 4.38 -10.49
N LEU A 383 -22.80 3.08 -10.50
CA LEU A 383 -21.67 2.47 -11.19
C LEU A 383 -22.11 1.28 -12.03
N GLN A 384 -21.60 1.19 -13.25
CA GLN A 384 -21.83 0.06 -14.15
C GLN A 384 -20.60 -0.21 -15.03
N ARG A 385 -20.31 -1.49 -15.27
CA ARG A 385 -19.28 -1.92 -16.23
C ARG A 385 -19.66 -1.42 -17.63
N ALA A 386 -18.75 -0.76 -18.33
CA ALA A 386 -19.08 -0.04 -19.55
C ALA A 386 -19.61 -0.95 -20.68
N SER A 387 -19.19 -2.22 -20.74
CA SER A 387 -19.72 -3.21 -21.70
C SER A 387 -21.22 -3.46 -21.56
N GLU A 388 -21.77 -3.27 -20.36
CA GLU A 388 -23.17 -3.54 -20.05
C GLU A 388 -24.05 -2.32 -20.35
N VAL A 389 -23.47 -1.24 -20.89
CA VAL A 389 -24.15 0.02 -21.16
C VAL A 389 -24.14 0.32 -22.65
N ASN A 390 -25.28 0.11 -23.30
CA ASN A 390 -25.49 0.50 -24.70
C ASN A 390 -26.01 1.95 -24.82
N ALA A 391 -25.22 2.92 -24.33
CA ALA A 391 -25.54 4.34 -24.40
C ALA A 391 -24.26 5.20 -24.46
N SER A 392 -24.32 6.37 -25.12
CA SER A 392 -23.21 7.32 -25.12
C SER A 392 -23.16 8.13 -23.81
N GLY A 393 -22.01 8.73 -23.51
CA GLY A 393 -21.85 9.60 -22.32
C GLY A 393 -22.79 10.80 -22.32
N GLU A 394 -23.15 11.33 -23.50
CA GLU A 394 -24.18 12.36 -23.64
C GLU A 394 -25.54 11.83 -23.17
N ASN A 395 -25.94 10.62 -23.56
CA ASN A 395 -27.22 10.07 -23.10
C ASN A 395 -27.20 9.72 -21.60
N ILE A 396 -26.11 9.16 -21.09
CA ILE A 396 -25.98 8.76 -19.67
C ILE A 396 -26.03 9.99 -18.76
N SER A 397 -25.43 11.10 -19.17
CA SER A 397 -25.41 12.36 -18.41
C SER A 397 -26.71 13.18 -18.52
N GLN A 398 -27.79 12.65 -19.08
CA GLN A 398 -29.12 13.29 -19.02
C GLN A 398 -29.87 12.90 -17.74
N SER A 399 -30.63 13.84 -17.16
CA SER A 399 -31.39 13.62 -15.93
C SER A 399 -32.45 12.53 -16.02
N GLY A 400 -33.00 12.29 -17.22
CA GLY A 400 -33.97 11.23 -17.49
C GLY A 400 -33.39 9.84 -17.76
N PHE A 401 -32.06 9.67 -17.79
CA PHE A 401 -31.43 8.36 -18.00
C PHE A 401 -31.73 7.41 -16.84
N ASN A 402 -32.23 6.20 -17.14
CA ASN A 402 -32.52 5.18 -16.14
C ASN A 402 -31.24 4.40 -15.79
N ALA A 403 -30.81 4.53 -14.53
CA ALA A 403 -29.68 3.81 -13.95
C ALA A 403 -30.09 3.07 -12.65
N GLU A 404 -31.36 2.67 -12.53
CA GLU A 404 -31.86 1.99 -11.32
C GLU A 404 -31.19 0.64 -11.07
N ASP A 405 -30.92 -0.11 -12.15
CA ASP A 405 -30.24 -1.42 -12.10
C ASP A 405 -28.71 -1.32 -11.89
N TRP A 406 -28.15 -0.11 -11.85
CA TRP A 406 -26.74 0.11 -11.58
C TRP A 406 -26.48 0.05 -10.08
N ILE A 407 -25.30 -0.45 -9.69
CA ILE A 407 -24.93 -0.53 -8.28
C ILE A 407 -24.67 0.86 -7.70
N ILE A 408 -24.79 0.99 -6.38
CA ILE A 408 -24.42 2.23 -5.67
C ILE A 408 -22.90 2.29 -5.56
N ALA A 409 -22.30 3.42 -5.97
CA ALA A 409 -20.86 3.61 -5.92
C ALA A 409 -20.42 4.34 -4.64
N THR A 410 -19.18 4.10 -4.22
CA THR A 410 -18.51 4.92 -3.21
C THR A 410 -17.68 5.98 -3.93
N VAL A 411 -17.91 7.26 -3.62
CA VAL A 411 -17.10 8.39 -4.11
C VAL A 411 -16.82 9.35 -2.95
N PRO A 412 -15.54 9.67 -2.67
CA PRO A 412 -14.33 9.11 -3.29
C PRO A 412 -14.13 7.61 -2.99
N GLY A 413 -13.64 6.85 -3.98
CA GLY A 413 -13.37 5.42 -3.91
C GLY A 413 -13.08 4.78 -5.29
N THR A 414 -12.32 3.68 -5.28
CA THR A 414 -12.04 2.88 -6.48
C THR A 414 -13.27 2.09 -6.94
N VAL A 415 -13.23 1.55 -8.17
CA VAL A 415 -14.25 0.59 -8.64
C VAL A 415 -14.29 -0.61 -7.71
N LEU A 416 -13.12 -1.15 -7.34
CA LEU A 416 -13.00 -2.29 -6.43
C LEU A 416 -13.63 -1.99 -5.06
N THR A 417 -13.32 -0.83 -4.48
CA THR A 417 -13.94 -0.34 -3.23
C THR A 417 -15.46 -0.25 -3.32
N SER A 418 -15.99 0.21 -4.44
CA SER A 418 -17.45 0.32 -4.64
C SER A 418 -18.14 -1.04 -4.59
N TYR A 419 -17.58 -2.05 -5.26
CA TYR A 419 -18.11 -3.42 -5.23
C TYR A 419 -17.92 -4.07 -3.85
N TRP A 420 -16.81 -3.79 -3.16
CA TRP A 420 -16.60 -4.25 -1.79
C TRP A 420 -17.61 -3.65 -0.81
N ASN A 421 -17.84 -2.34 -0.85
CA ASN A 421 -18.73 -1.65 0.08
C ASN A 421 -20.21 -2.01 -0.10
N ILE A 422 -20.65 -2.42 -1.29
CA ILE A 422 -21.99 -3.01 -1.46
C ILE A 422 -22.05 -4.47 -1.01
N GLY A 423 -20.95 -5.06 -0.56
CA GLY A 423 -20.80 -6.45 -0.11
C GLY A 423 -20.79 -7.49 -1.21
N ALA A 424 -20.43 -7.12 -2.45
CA ALA A 424 -20.30 -8.04 -3.57
C ALA A 424 -18.96 -8.80 -3.57
N LEU A 425 -17.97 -8.27 -2.85
CA LEU A 425 -16.65 -8.87 -2.73
C LEU A 425 -16.41 -9.31 -1.29
N PRO A 426 -15.69 -10.43 -1.08
CA PRO A 426 -15.08 -10.70 0.22
C PRO A 426 -14.08 -9.58 0.56
N ASN A 427 -13.77 -9.38 1.85
CA ASN A 427 -12.78 -8.37 2.25
C ASN A 427 -11.42 -8.70 1.63
N PRO A 428 -10.89 -7.90 0.69
CA PRO A 428 -9.66 -8.21 -0.04
C PRO A 428 -8.43 -8.28 0.90
N ASN A 429 -8.47 -7.62 2.04
CA ASN A 429 -7.34 -7.56 2.98
C ASN A 429 -7.32 -8.72 3.99
N TYR A 430 -8.21 -9.70 3.86
CA TYR A 430 -8.29 -10.86 4.74
C TYR A 430 -7.93 -12.15 4.01
N SER A 431 -7.03 -12.94 4.60
CA SER A 431 -6.68 -14.29 4.16
C SER A 431 -6.29 -14.29 2.68
N ASP A 432 -6.79 -15.24 1.89
CA ASP A 432 -6.57 -15.31 0.44
C ASP A 432 -7.73 -14.72 -0.37
N ASN A 433 -8.52 -13.81 0.21
CA ASN A 433 -9.71 -13.25 -0.44
C ASN A 433 -9.41 -12.49 -1.75
N GLN A 434 -8.20 -11.93 -1.92
CA GLN A 434 -7.77 -11.36 -3.20
C GLN A 434 -7.85 -12.35 -4.37
N LEU A 435 -7.74 -13.65 -4.10
CA LEU A 435 -7.81 -14.72 -5.09
C LEU A 435 -9.26 -15.09 -5.47
N GLN A 436 -10.24 -14.59 -4.73
CA GLN A 436 -11.68 -14.82 -4.98
C GLN A 436 -12.28 -13.78 -5.94
N ILE A 437 -11.51 -12.76 -6.32
CA ILE A 437 -11.95 -11.59 -7.11
C ILE A 437 -11.41 -11.71 -8.54
N SER A 438 -12.28 -11.54 -9.54
CA SER A 438 -11.94 -11.74 -10.95
C SER A 438 -11.12 -10.58 -11.53
N GLU A 439 -9.96 -10.86 -12.13
CA GLU A 439 -9.18 -9.83 -12.82
C GLU A 439 -9.91 -9.30 -14.08
N SER A 440 -10.50 -10.15 -14.92
CA SER A 440 -11.16 -9.77 -16.17
C SER A 440 -12.41 -8.90 -15.96
N PHE A 441 -13.09 -9.06 -14.82
CA PHE A 441 -14.22 -8.20 -14.45
C PHE A 441 -13.76 -6.73 -14.30
N PHE A 442 -12.69 -6.51 -13.53
CA PHE A 442 -12.14 -5.19 -13.24
C PHE A 442 -11.18 -4.66 -14.32
N ASN A 443 -10.70 -5.50 -15.24
CA ASN A 443 -9.99 -5.10 -16.46
C ASN A 443 -10.95 -4.51 -17.51
N SER A 444 -11.71 -3.47 -17.14
CA SER A 444 -12.76 -2.86 -17.96
C SER A 444 -12.85 -1.34 -17.77
N ASN A 445 -13.51 -0.67 -18.71
CA ASN A 445 -14.01 0.69 -18.48
C ASN A 445 -15.26 0.63 -17.58
N PHE A 446 -15.52 1.71 -16.85
CA PHE A 446 -16.67 1.82 -15.96
C PHE A 446 -17.33 3.19 -16.06
N TRP A 447 -18.66 3.23 -16.04
CA TRP A 447 -19.43 4.46 -15.96
C TRP A 447 -19.81 4.75 -14.53
N TYR A 448 -19.48 5.95 -14.07
CA TYR A 448 -20.02 6.57 -12.87
C TYR A 448 -21.07 7.60 -13.27
N ARG A 449 -22.19 7.66 -12.55
CA ARG A 449 -23.26 8.65 -12.78
C ARG A 449 -23.78 9.18 -11.46
N ASN A 450 -24.00 10.49 -11.36
CA ASN A 450 -24.67 11.10 -10.21
C ASN A 450 -25.73 12.11 -10.64
N ASN A 451 -26.77 12.25 -9.82
CA ASN A 451 -27.80 13.28 -9.93
C ASN A 451 -27.71 14.21 -8.73
N PHE A 452 -27.69 15.52 -8.98
CA PHE A 452 -27.60 16.54 -7.94
C PHE A 452 -28.47 17.76 -8.29
N THR A 453 -28.72 18.61 -7.30
CA THR A 453 -29.41 19.89 -7.48
C THR A 453 -28.47 20.99 -7.02
N ILE A 454 -28.43 22.11 -7.76
CA ILE A 454 -27.58 23.25 -7.39
C ILE A 454 -28.08 23.83 -6.06
N PRO A 455 -27.21 24.00 -5.05
CA PRO A 455 -27.58 24.63 -3.79
C PRO A 455 -28.08 26.07 -3.98
N ALA A 456 -28.93 26.55 -3.06
CA ALA A 456 -29.32 27.96 -3.05
C ALA A 456 -28.08 28.85 -2.87
N GLY A 457 -27.96 29.91 -3.67
CA GLY A 457 -26.80 30.84 -3.65
C GLY A 457 -25.63 30.43 -4.55
N PHE A 458 -25.75 29.34 -5.32
CA PHE A 458 -24.74 28.93 -6.32
C PHE A 458 -25.17 29.31 -7.76
N SER A 459 -26.29 30.00 -7.92
CA SER A 459 -26.90 30.31 -9.22
C SER A 459 -26.41 31.62 -9.85
N ASP A 460 -25.79 32.50 -9.06
CA ASP A 460 -25.33 33.83 -9.45
C ASP A 460 -23.80 33.85 -9.53
N GLY A 461 -23.23 33.45 -10.67
CA GLY A 461 -21.78 33.44 -10.85
C GLY A 461 -21.31 32.41 -11.88
N ARG A 462 -20.05 31.99 -11.73
CA ARG A 462 -19.43 30.88 -12.46
C ARG A 462 -19.44 29.63 -11.59
N LEU A 463 -19.63 28.48 -12.22
CA LEU A 463 -19.57 27.17 -11.59
C LEU A 463 -18.52 26.31 -12.29
N PHE A 464 -17.56 25.80 -11.50
CA PHE A 464 -16.55 24.87 -11.99
C PHE A 464 -16.72 23.50 -11.35
N LEU A 465 -16.72 22.45 -12.16
CA LEU A 465 -16.61 21.07 -11.72
C LEU A 465 -15.14 20.72 -11.53
N ASN A 466 -14.77 20.35 -10.30
CA ASN A 466 -13.42 19.97 -9.91
C ASN A 466 -13.37 18.47 -9.62
N LEU A 467 -12.29 17.82 -10.04
CA LEU A 467 -11.99 16.42 -9.77
C LEU A 467 -10.53 16.32 -9.33
N ASP A 468 -10.29 15.98 -8.07
CA ASP A 468 -8.95 16.07 -7.47
C ASP A 468 -8.08 14.83 -7.71
N GLY A 469 -8.68 13.75 -8.24
CA GLY A 469 -7.98 12.50 -8.53
C GLY A 469 -8.86 11.47 -9.21
N ILE A 470 -8.41 11.01 -10.38
CA ILE A 470 -9.00 9.90 -11.13
C ILE A 470 -7.88 8.97 -11.54
N ASN A 471 -8.13 7.66 -11.44
CA ASN A 471 -7.24 6.67 -12.01
C ASN A 471 -8.00 5.80 -13.05
N TRP A 472 -7.52 5.57 -14.26
CA TRP A 472 -6.32 6.18 -14.85
C TRP A 472 -6.62 7.37 -15.76
N LYS A 473 -7.65 7.27 -16.61
CA LYS A 473 -8.13 8.36 -17.46
C LYS A 473 -9.65 8.46 -17.37
N ALA A 474 -10.21 9.63 -17.71
CA ALA A 474 -11.65 9.75 -17.78
C ALA A 474 -12.18 10.69 -18.85
N ASN A 475 -13.36 10.34 -19.38
CA ASN A 475 -14.21 11.27 -20.14
C ASN A 475 -15.30 11.82 -19.20
N VAL A 476 -15.47 13.14 -19.17
CA VAL A 476 -16.41 13.81 -18.25
C VAL A 476 -17.55 14.46 -19.03
N PHE A 477 -18.78 14.20 -18.60
CA PHE A 477 -20.01 14.71 -19.23
C PHE A 477 -20.94 15.33 -18.19
N VAL A 478 -21.58 16.44 -18.54
CA VAL A 478 -22.57 17.14 -17.72
C VAL A 478 -23.79 17.46 -18.58
N ASN A 479 -24.98 17.06 -18.13
CA ASN A 479 -26.27 17.36 -18.78
C ASN A 479 -26.29 17.16 -20.30
N GLY A 480 -25.72 16.04 -20.77
CA GLY A 480 -25.71 15.70 -22.18
C GLY A 480 -24.56 16.27 -23.01
N LYS A 481 -23.57 16.94 -22.39
CA LYS A 481 -22.41 17.49 -23.09
C LYS A 481 -21.11 16.97 -22.49
N LYS A 482 -20.18 16.53 -23.35
CA LYS A 482 -18.79 16.25 -22.95
C LYS A 482 -18.09 17.57 -22.59
N VAL A 483 -17.63 17.68 -21.34
CA VAL A 483 -16.95 18.89 -20.83
C VAL A 483 -15.43 18.79 -20.88
N GLY A 484 -14.88 17.57 -20.89
CA GLY A 484 -13.45 17.38 -21.05
C GLY A 484 -12.98 15.95 -20.78
N ARG A 485 -11.67 15.84 -20.59
CA ARG A 485 -10.94 14.60 -20.37
C ARG A 485 -9.85 14.81 -19.33
N ILE A 486 -9.60 13.81 -18.50
CA ILE A 486 -8.48 13.74 -17.55
C ILE A 486 -7.58 12.59 -17.98
N GLU A 487 -6.27 12.81 -17.98
CA GLU A 487 -5.28 11.81 -18.38
C GLU A 487 -4.13 11.72 -17.38
N GLY A 488 -4.00 10.54 -16.74
CA GLY A 488 -3.02 10.30 -15.69
C GLY A 488 -3.63 10.34 -14.29
N GLY A 489 -3.09 9.50 -13.40
CA GLY A 489 -3.65 9.25 -12.07
C GLY A 489 -3.70 10.46 -11.12
N PHE A 490 -2.91 11.50 -11.40
CA PHE A 490 -2.58 12.57 -10.43
C PHE A 490 -2.91 13.99 -10.94
N LEU A 491 -3.51 14.10 -12.13
CA LEU A 491 -3.90 15.39 -12.71
C LEU A 491 -5.24 15.86 -12.14
N ARG A 492 -5.29 17.10 -11.65
CA ARG A 492 -6.56 17.74 -11.24
C ARG A 492 -7.38 18.15 -12.47
N GLY A 493 -8.68 17.84 -12.45
CA GLY A 493 -9.64 18.29 -13.45
C GLY A 493 -10.38 19.55 -12.99
N LYS A 494 -10.53 20.55 -13.87
CA LYS A 494 -11.34 21.76 -13.61
C LYS A 494 -12.09 22.19 -14.88
N PHE A 495 -13.41 22.07 -14.87
CA PHE A 495 -14.26 22.33 -16.03
C PHE A 495 -15.30 23.40 -15.72
N ASP A 496 -15.40 24.44 -16.54
CA ASP A 496 -16.47 25.43 -16.43
C ASP A 496 -17.79 24.83 -16.91
N VAL A 497 -18.75 24.70 -16.00
CA VAL A 497 -20.06 24.08 -16.24
C VAL A 497 -21.21 25.06 -16.09
N THR A 498 -20.89 26.36 -15.98
CA THR A 498 -21.85 27.45 -15.72
C THR A 498 -23.07 27.40 -16.64
N ASP A 499 -22.83 27.25 -17.95
CA ASP A 499 -23.89 27.29 -18.97
C ASP A 499 -24.58 25.93 -19.18
N LEU A 500 -24.16 24.89 -18.45
CA LEU A 500 -24.66 23.52 -18.59
C LEU A 500 -25.59 23.12 -17.45
N VAL A 501 -25.33 23.63 -16.26
CA VAL A 501 -26.15 23.34 -15.09
C VAL A 501 -27.40 24.21 -15.06
N ILE A 502 -28.49 23.63 -14.59
CA ILE A 502 -29.81 24.26 -14.55
C ILE A 502 -30.20 24.43 -13.08
N PRO A 503 -30.27 25.67 -12.58
CA PRO A 503 -30.71 25.95 -11.21
C PRO A 503 -32.11 25.36 -10.92
N ASP A 504 -32.33 24.97 -9.67
CA ASP A 504 -33.59 24.41 -9.15
C ASP A 504 -34.10 23.15 -9.88
N LYS A 505 -33.28 22.53 -10.73
CA LYS A 505 -33.58 21.26 -11.41
C LYS A 505 -32.54 20.21 -11.09
N THR A 506 -32.89 18.96 -11.38
CA THR A 506 -31.94 17.85 -11.36
C THR A 506 -30.95 18.01 -12.50
N ASN A 507 -29.67 18.04 -12.12
CA ASN A 507 -28.51 18.01 -12.98
C ASN A 507 -27.86 16.64 -12.86
N SER A 508 -27.16 16.24 -13.91
CA SER A 508 -26.56 14.92 -14.01
C SER A 508 -25.14 15.01 -14.54
N ILE A 509 -24.27 14.26 -13.90
CA ILE A 509 -22.90 14.03 -14.36
C ILE A 509 -22.73 12.56 -14.73
N ALA A 510 -21.96 12.30 -15.78
CA ALA A 510 -21.47 10.98 -16.12
C ALA A 510 -19.96 11.04 -16.34
N ILE A 511 -19.25 10.08 -15.76
CA ILE A 511 -17.79 9.97 -15.86
C ILE A 511 -17.48 8.55 -16.34
N GLU A 512 -16.87 8.45 -17.51
CA GLU A 512 -16.31 7.18 -17.98
C GLU A 512 -14.89 7.06 -17.44
N ILE A 513 -14.65 6.11 -16.55
CA ILE A 513 -13.31 5.70 -16.15
C ILE A 513 -12.77 4.74 -17.20
N ILE A 514 -11.63 5.08 -17.77
CA ILE A 514 -10.93 4.27 -18.76
C ILE A 514 -9.80 3.55 -18.05
N LYS A 515 -9.75 2.23 -18.21
CA LYS A 515 -8.72 1.39 -17.62
C LYS A 515 -7.32 1.70 -18.13
N ASN A 516 -6.31 1.24 -17.39
CA ASN A 516 -4.94 1.14 -17.90
C ASN A 516 -4.92 0.30 -19.19
N ILE A 517 -4.06 0.71 -20.13
CA ILE A 517 -3.86 0.00 -21.40
C ILE A 517 -2.99 -1.24 -21.14
N HIS A 518 -1.98 -1.10 -20.28
CA HIS A 518 -0.99 -2.12 -19.97
C HIS A 518 -1.15 -2.64 -18.54
N VAL A 519 -2.22 -3.39 -18.27
CA VAL A 519 -2.55 -3.85 -16.89
C VAL A 519 -1.56 -4.87 -16.29
N GLY A 520 -0.83 -5.60 -17.15
CA GLY A 520 0.08 -6.69 -16.77
C GLY A 520 -0.63 -7.95 -16.27
N ALA A 521 0.16 -9.02 -16.14
CA ALA A 521 -0.28 -10.30 -15.56
C ALA A 521 -0.56 -10.17 -14.06
N VAL A 522 -1.35 -11.10 -13.53
CA VAL A 522 -1.60 -11.22 -12.10
C VAL A 522 -0.42 -11.92 -11.44
N LYS A 523 0.05 -11.35 -10.34
CA LYS A 523 1.06 -11.95 -9.49
C LYS A 523 0.47 -12.53 -8.23
N GLU A 524 0.87 -13.75 -7.91
CA GLU A 524 0.48 -14.47 -6.70
C GLU A 524 1.73 -14.82 -5.91
N GLN A 525 1.88 -14.20 -4.74
CA GLN A 525 2.96 -14.52 -3.83
C GLN A 525 2.72 -15.90 -3.21
N THR A 526 3.79 -16.66 -3.09
CA THR A 526 3.84 -18.02 -2.53
C THR A 526 4.68 -18.03 -1.27
N VAL A 527 4.68 -19.16 -0.55
CA VAL A 527 5.55 -19.32 0.63
C VAL A 527 7.03 -19.11 0.32
N MET A 528 7.48 -19.34 -0.92
CA MET A 528 8.88 -19.23 -1.32
C MET A 528 9.22 -17.92 -2.03
N SER A 529 8.30 -17.35 -2.78
CA SER A 529 8.57 -16.26 -3.72
C SER A 529 7.46 -15.23 -3.69
N THR A 530 7.83 -13.96 -3.73
CA THR A 530 6.95 -12.79 -3.87
C THR A 530 6.42 -12.63 -5.30
N ASP A 531 6.76 -13.57 -6.19
CA ASP A 531 6.76 -13.30 -7.62
C ASP A 531 7.67 -12.09 -7.95
N GLN A 532 7.60 -11.56 -9.16
CA GLN A 532 8.45 -10.46 -9.61
C GLN A 532 7.91 -9.09 -9.18
N ASN A 533 8.78 -8.11 -8.94
CA ASN A 533 8.36 -6.74 -8.65
C ASN A 533 7.94 -6.00 -9.93
N GLY A 534 6.81 -5.27 -9.87
CA GLY A 534 6.33 -4.41 -10.96
C GLY A 534 6.08 -5.07 -12.32
N GLY A 535 5.74 -4.32 -13.35
CA GLY A 535 5.50 -4.89 -14.67
C GLY A 535 5.22 -3.85 -15.72
N ILE A 536 4.62 -4.29 -16.83
CA ILE A 536 4.29 -3.41 -17.97
C ILE A 536 3.40 -2.22 -17.61
N LEU A 537 2.73 -2.23 -16.44
CA LEU A 537 1.97 -1.09 -15.93
C LEU A 537 2.80 0.20 -15.83
N GLY A 538 4.13 0.09 -15.68
CA GLY A 538 5.04 1.24 -15.75
C GLY A 538 4.93 2.06 -17.04
N ALA A 539 4.49 1.45 -18.14
CA ALA A 539 4.25 2.13 -19.42
C ALA A 539 3.11 3.15 -19.34
N ASP A 540 2.17 2.96 -18.41
CA ASP A 540 1.01 3.83 -18.18
C ASP A 540 1.25 4.84 -17.05
N ASN A 541 2.47 4.93 -16.49
CA ASN A 541 2.78 5.97 -15.52
C ASN A 541 2.55 7.36 -16.14
N PRO A 542 1.86 8.27 -15.44
CA PRO A 542 1.55 8.24 -14.00
C PRO A 542 0.28 7.45 -13.66
N THR A 543 0.45 6.43 -12.81
CA THR A 543 -0.60 5.56 -12.26
C THR A 543 -0.12 4.99 -10.92
N PHE A 544 -0.97 4.22 -10.24
CA PHE A 544 -0.61 3.49 -9.02
C PHE A 544 0.18 2.22 -9.35
N HIS A 545 1.47 2.35 -9.68
CA HIS A 545 2.30 1.30 -10.30
C HIS A 545 2.35 0.01 -9.47
N SER A 546 2.49 0.06 -8.14
CA SER A 546 2.62 -1.15 -7.32
C SER A 546 1.37 -2.03 -7.29
N THR A 547 0.23 -1.54 -7.76
CA THR A 547 -1.02 -2.32 -7.81
C THR A 547 -0.95 -3.52 -8.77
N VAL A 548 0.06 -3.59 -9.65
CA VAL A 548 0.37 -4.79 -10.45
C VAL A 548 1.03 -5.91 -9.64
N GLY A 549 1.29 -5.67 -8.35
CA GLY A 549 1.95 -6.59 -7.44
C GLY A 549 3.43 -6.24 -7.25
N TRP A 550 3.86 -6.33 -6.00
CA TRP A 550 5.20 -6.02 -5.53
C TRP A 550 5.59 -6.96 -4.38
N ASP A 551 6.81 -6.87 -3.87
CA ASP A 551 7.27 -7.68 -2.73
C ASP A 551 6.69 -7.26 -1.37
N TRP A 552 5.79 -6.28 -1.33
CA TRP A 552 5.09 -5.78 -0.13
C TRP A 552 3.59 -5.49 -0.34
N ILE A 553 3.04 -5.81 -1.50
CA ILE A 553 1.61 -5.67 -1.82
C ILE A 553 1.23 -6.66 -2.93
N PRO A 554 0.10 -7.37 -2.82
CA PRO A 554 -0.34 -8.28 -3.87
C PRO A 554 -0.87 -7.48 -5.07
N THR A 555 -1.21 -8.19 -6.13
CA THR A 555 -1.94 -7.59 -7.25
C THR A 555 -3.30 -7.07 -6.77
N ILE A 556 -3.56 -5.78 -6.93
CA ILE A 556 -4.88 -5.17 -6.69
C ILE A 556 -5.69 -5.22 -7.99
N ARG A 557 -6.86 -5.87 -7.93
CA ARG A 557 -7.73 -6.09 -9.10
C ARG A 557 -8.18 -4.76 -9.69
N GLY A 558 -7.97 -4.59 -10.99
CA GLY A 558 -8.31 -3.34 -11.69
C GLY A 558 -7.35 -2.19 -11.46
N ARG A 559 -6.21 -2.40 -10.77
CA ARG A 559 -5.13 -1.39 -10.60
C ARG A 559 -5.60 -0.05 -10.02
N ASP A 560 -6.53 -0.11 -9.06
CA ASP A 560 -7.14 1.05 -8.41
C ASP A 560 -7.78 2.07 -9.37
N ILE A 561 -8.34 1.63 -10.50
CA ILE A 561 -9.13 2.52 -11.33
C ILE A 561 -10.38 3.02 -10.57
N GLY A 562 -10.76 4.28 -10.80
CA GLY A 562 -11.92 4.90 -10.18
C GLY A 562 -11.71 6.38 -9.88
N ILE A 563 -12.63 6.94 -9.08
CA ILE A 563 -12.60 8.33 -8.62
C ILE A 563 -12.01 8.30 -7.21
N TRP A 564 -10.68 8.25 -7.10
CA TRP A 564 -10.00 8.01 -5.83
C TRP A 564 -9.97 9.23 -4.90
N ASN A 565 -10.23 10.43 -5.42
CA ASN A 565 -10.28 11.68 -4.65
C ASN A 565 -11.57 12.48 -4.94
N ASP A 566 -11.72 13.67 -4.34
CA ASP A 566 -12.96 14.42 -4.30
C ASP A 566 -13.47 14.89 -5.66
N VAL A 567 -14.80 14.98 -5.75
CA VAL A 567 -15.54 15.61 -6.85
C VAL A 567 -16.45 16.68 -6.27
N PHE A 568 -16.29 17.92 -6.71
CA PHE A 568 -17.04 19.05 -6.13
C PHE A 568 -17.24 20.19 -7.11
N LEU A 569 -18.29 20.97 -6.90
CA LEU A 569 -18.50 22.25 -7.58
C LEU A 569 -17.89 23.39 -6.77
N THR A 570 -17.20 24.32 -7.43
CA THR A 570 -16.86 25.63 -6.87
C THR A 570 -17.70 26.72 -7.52
N HIS A 571 -18.25 27.60 -6.69
CA HIS A 571 -18.94 28.82 -7.11
C HIS A 571 -18.00 30.02 -6.95
N THR A 572 -17.91 30.83 -8.01
CA THR A 572 -17.05 32.03 -8.01
C THR A 572 -17.73 33.15 -8.78
N GLY A 573 -17.20 34.37 -8.66
CA GLY A 573 -17.44 35.46 -9.60
C GLY A 573 -16.65 35.27 -10.90
N ALA A 574 -16.38 36.39 -11.58
CA ALA A 574 -15.73 36.41 -12.89
C ALA A 574 -14.25 35.99 -12.88
N VAL A 575 -13.52 36.34 -11.82
CA VAL A 575 -12.07 36.12 -11.71
C VAL A 575 -11.79 35.03 -10.67
N THR A 576 -10.95 34.05 -11.04
CA THR A 576 -10.47 32.98 -10.16
C THR A 576 -9.00 33.17 -9.76
N ILE A 577 -8.64 32.64 -8.60
CA ILE A 577 -7.26 32.56 -8.10
C ILE A 577 -6.76 31.14 -8.34
N GLU A 578 -5.75 30.98 -9.19
CA GLU A 578 -5.18 29.69 -9.61
C GLU A 578 -3.79 29.48 -9.00
N ASP A 579 -3.58 28.29 -8.41
CA ASP A 579 -2.29 27.79 -7.88
C ASP A 579 -1.38 28.84 -7.22
N PRO A 580 -1.86 29.60 -6.21
CA PRO A 580 -1.04 30.61 -5.56
C PRO A 580 0.19 29.98 -4.92
N PHE A 581 1.30 30.69 -4.90
CA PHE A 581 2.55 30.20 -4.30
C PHE A 581 3.14 31.22 -3.33
N VAL A 582 3.51 30.74 -2.14
CA VAL A 582 4.14 31.53 -1.10
C VAL A 582 5.49 30.93 -0.74
N ARG A 583 6.52 31.75 -0.77
CA ARG A 583 7.88 31.35 -0.36
C ARG A 583 8.49 32.37 0.60
N ALA A 584 9.34 31.87 1.49
CA ALA A 584 10.11 32.69 2.41
C ALA A 584 11.59 32.65 2.07
N GLU A 585 12.27 33.79 2.23
CA GLU A 585 13.73 33.88 2.22
C GLU A 585 14.23 34.45 3.55
N LEU A 586 15.28 33.82 4.10
CA LEU A 586 15.99 34.22 5.30
C LEU A 586 17.38 34.76 4.90
N SER A 587 17.89 35.73 5.65
CA SER A 587 19.24 36.25 5.47
C SER A 587 20.25 35.41 6.26
N LEU A 588 20.30 34.11 5.97
CA LEU A 588 21.09 33.13 6.73
C LEU A 588 22.56 33.57 6.87
N PRO A 589 23.20 33.38 8.05
CA PRO A 589 22.69 32.65 9.22
C PRO A 589 21.73 33.45 10.12
N ASP A 590 21.44 34.72 9.81
CA ASP A 590 20.48 35.51 10.57
C ASP A 590 19.04 35.04 10.28
N THR A 591 18.33 34.73 11.35
CA THR A 591 16.93 34.25 11.34
C THR A 591 15.96 35.25 11.97
N THR A 592 16.43 36.44 12.35
CA THR A 592 15.62 37.49 12.99
C THR A 592 14.72 38.24 12.02
N SER A 593 14.84 38.01 10.70
CA SER A 593 13.90 38.53 9.71
C SER A 593 13.71 37.58 8.54
N ALA A 594 12.51 37.60 7.93
CA ALA A 594 12.18 36.85 6.72
C ALA A 594 11.49 37.76 5.69
N SER A 595 11.82 37.56 4.42
CA SER A 595 11.11 38.16 3.29
C SER A 595 10.10 37.16 2.75
N ILE A 596 8.83 37.54 2.67
CA ILE A 596 7.75 36.71 2.12
C ILE A 596 7.42 37.16 0.70
N PHE A 597 7.32 36.21 -0.22
CA PHE A 597 7.00 36.46 -1.62
C PHE A 597 5.73 35.69 -1.99
N PHE A 598 4.84 36.35 -2.73
CA PHE A 598 3.64 35.76 -3.30
C PHE A 598 3.73 35.80 -4.83
N GLU A 599 3.37 34.69 -5.45
CA GLU A 599 3.02 34.59 -6.87
C GLU A 599 1.55 34.17 -6.95
N VAL A 600 0.70 35.03 -7.51
CA VAL A 600 -0.75 34.80 -7.59
C VAL A 600 -1.19 34.87 -9.04
N THR A 601 -1.70 33.76 -9.58
CA THR A 601 -2.29 33.75 -10.92
C THR A 601 -3.77 34.10 -10.83
N LEU A 602 -4.18 35.18 -11.49
CA LEU A 602 -5.57 35.58 -11.63
C LEU A 602 -6.04 35.28 -13.05
N LYS A 603 -7.19 34.61 -13.17
CA LYS A 603 -7.81 34.32 -14.47
C LYS A 603 -9.18 34.96 -14.54
N ASN A 604 -9.38 35.84 -15.51
CA ASN A 604 -10.71 36.33 -15.85
C ASN A 604 -11.43 35.28 -16.73
N ASN A 605 -12.58 34.79 -16.30
CA ASN A 605 -13.34 33.73 -16.98
C ASN A 605 -14.51 34.25 -17.82
N ILE A 606 -14.64 35.58 -17.96
CA ILE A 606 -15.66 36.21 -18.81
C ILE A 606 -15.02 36.97 -19.98
N SER A 607 -15.86 37.38 -20.93
CA SER A 607 -15.48 38.08 -22.16
C SER A 607 -15.43 39.62 -22.00
N GLU A 608 -15.67 40.14 -20.79
CA GLU A 608 -15.49 41.56 -20.46
C GLU A 608 -14.23 41.78 -19.61
N ALA A 609 -13.68 42.98 -19.65
CA ALA A 609 -12.63 43.37 -18.72
C ALA A 609 -13.19 43.52 -17.30
N VAL A 610 -12.39 43.11 -16.30
CA VAL A 610 -12.73 43.17 -14.88
C VAL A 610 -11.63 43.93 -14.14
N SER A 611 -12.03 44.91 -13.33
CA SER A 611 -11.15 45.60 -12.40
C SER A 611 -11.60 45.30 -10.97
N GLY A 612 -10.64 45.08 -10.09
CA GLY A 612 -10.89 44.78 -8.68
C GLY A 612 -9.62 44.80 -7.85
N LYS A 613 -9.76 44.46 -6.58
CA LYS A 613 -8.65 44.39 -5.63
C LYS A 613 -8.24 42.94 -5.39
N LEU A 614 -6.95 42.65 -5.51
CA LEU A 614 -6.36 41.47 -4.90
C LEU A 614 -6.00 41.83 -3.46
N THR A 615 -6.66 41.20 -2.50
CA THR A 615 -6.38 41.32 -1.06
C THR A 615 -5.73 40.02 -0.57
N GLY A 616 -4.76 40.12 0.32
CA GLY A 616 -4.16 38.94 0.91
C GLY A 616 -3.63 39.15 2.32
N LYS A 617 -3.41 38.03 3.01
CA LYS A 617 -2.95 37.95 4.39
C LYS A 617 -1.95 36.81 4.57
N TYR A 618 -0.90 37.05 5.36
CA TYR A 618 0.07 36.07 5.83
C TYR A 618 0.21 36.20 7.35
N GLY A 619 -0.42 35.29 8.11
CA GLY A 619 -0.58 35.49 9.56
C GLY A 619 -1.27 36.82 9.86
N ASP A 620 -0.69 37.68 10.68
CA ASP A 620 -1.30 38.96 11.03
C ASP A 620 -1.04 40.09 10.01
N VAL A 621 -0.23 39.84 8.98
CA VAL A 621 0.14 40.84 7.97
C VAL A 621 -0.82 40.81 6.79
N GLY A 622 -1.38 41.96 6.41
CA GLY A 622 -2.26 42.10 5.25
C GLY A 622 -1.70 43.03 4.17
N PHE A 623 -2.14 42.81 2.92
CA PHE A 623 -1.84 43.65 1.77
C PHE A 623 -3.06 43.76 0.83
N GLU A 624 -3.09 44.82 0.02
CA GLU A 624 -4.05 44.96 -1.08
C GLU A 624 -3.42 45.67 -2.28
N THR A 625 -3.85 45.29 -3.49
CA THR A 625 -3.45 45.96 -4.73
C THR A 625 -4.57 45.96 -5.76
N GLU A 626 -4.67 47.04 -6.53
CA GLU A 626 -5.62 47.15 -7.64
C GLU A 626 -5.11 46.37 -8.85
N VAL A 627 -5.97 45.54 -9.44
CA VAL A 627 -5.67 44.74 -10.62
C VAL A 627 -6.79 44.91 -11.63
N SER A 628 -6.41 45.21 -12.87
CA SER A 628 -7.31 45.13 -14.02
C SER A 628 -6.87 43.98 -14.92
N LEU A 629 -7.85 43.19 -15.33
CA LEU A 629 -7.72 42.08 -16.27
C LEU A 629 -8.60 42.36 -17.49
N GLY A 630 -8.03 42.23 -18.70
CA GLY A 630 -8.77 42.20 -19.94
C GLY A 630 -9.69 40.98 -20.05
N ALA A 631 -10.52 40.97 -21.09
CA ALA A 631 -11.39 39.84 -21.41
C ALA A 631 -10.58 38.54 -21.52
N SER A 632 -10.97 37.52 -20.75
CA SER A 632 -10.31 36.21 -20.73
C SER A 632 -8.80 36.23 -20.42
N GLU A 633 -8.28 37.31 -19.83
CA GLU A 633 -6.87 37.44 -19.49
C GLU A 633 -6.48 36.53 -18.32
N VAL A 634 -5.32 35.89 -18.44
CA VAL A 634 -4.59 35.27 -17.32
C VAL A 634 -3.41 36.17 -16.99
N LYS A 635 -3.30 36.58 -15.72
CA LYS A 635 -2.29 37.51 -15.25
C LYS A 635 -1.64 37.02 -13.97
N VAL A 636 -0.31 36.95 -13.97
CA VAL A 636 0.49 36.63 -12.78
C VAL A 636 0.84 37.92 -12.05
N ILE A 637 0.52 37.97 -10.76
CA ILE A 637 0.85 39.08 -9.87
C ILE A 637 1.92 38.62 -8.88
N ASN A 638 3.07 39.28 -8.90
CA ASN A 638 4.16 39.06 -7.95
C ASN A 638 4.12 40.14 -6.86
N LEU A 639 4.18 39.73 -5.60
CA LEU A 639 4.18 40.62 -4.44
C LEU A 639 5.37 40.26 -3.54
N ASP A 640 6.12 41.28 -3.13
CA ASP A 640 7.35 41.11 -2.37
C ASP A 640 7.60 42.32 -1.45
N PRO A 641 8.62 42.26 -0.55
CA PRO A 641 8.87 43.36 0.38
C PRO A 641 9.27 44.71 -0.23
N SER A 642 9.69 44.76 -1.50
CA SER A 642 10.00 46.02 -2.19
C SER A 642 8.74 46.81 -2.56
N THR A 643 7.64 46.09 -2.83
CA THR A 643 6.33 46.68 -3.14
C THR A 643 5.42 46.74 -1.92
N PHE A 644 5.50 45.74 -1.04
CA PHE A 644 4.74 45.65 0.22
C PHE A 644 5.70 45.42 1.40
N PRO A 645 6.26 46.49 2.01
CA PRO A 645 7.24 46.37 3.09
C PRO A 645 6.79 45.54 4.29
N VAL A 646 5.47 45.43 4.51
CA VAL A 646 4.86 44.58 5.55
C VAL A 646 5.19 43.08 5.37
N LEU A 647 5.52 42.63 4.16
CA LEU A 647 5.96 41.26 3.86
C LEU A 647 7.41 40.98 4.32
N LYS A 648 8.09 41.96 4.91
CA LYS A 648 9.35 41.74 5.66
C LYS A 648 9.02 41.48 7.14
N LEU A 649 8.85 40.21 7.49
CA LEU A 649 8.57 39.80 8.87
C LEU A 649 9.78 40.01 9.78
N GLN A 650 9.53 40.50 10.99
CA GLN A 650 10.52 40.61 12.06
C GLN A 650 10.26 39.52 13.10
N ASN A 651 11.32 38.84 13.53
CA ASN A 651 11.30 37.70 14.45
C ASN A 651 10.20 36.66 14.10
N PRO A 652 10.16 36.16 12.85
CA PRO A 652 9.15 35.19 12.47
C PRO A 652 9.30 33.91 13.31
N LYS A 653 8.18 33.32 13.71
CA LYS A 653 8.17 31.92 14.17
C LYS A 653 8.50 31.04 12.97
N LEU A 654 9.67 30.41 12.96
CA LEU A 654 10.10 29.55 11.86
C LEU A 654 9.40 28.19 11.92
N TRP A 655 9.20 27.58 10.76
CA TRP A 655 8.85 26.17 10.67
C TRP A 655 10.12 25.33 10.79
N TRP A 656 10.09 24.31 11.65
CA TRP A 656 11.19 23.37 11.88
C TRP A 656 10.70 21.93 11.86
N PRO A 657 11.52 20.99 11.35
CA PRO A 657 11.27 19.57 11.51
C PRO A 657 11.36 19.15 12.97
N LYS A 658 10.77 17.99 13.28
CA LYS A 658 10.84 17.34 14.59
C LYS A 658 12.29 17.23 15.07
N GLY A 659 12.52 17.63 16.32
CA GLY A 659 13.85 17.63 16.94
C GLY A 659 14.72 18.87 16.66
N TYR A 660 14.30 19.76 15.76
CA TYR A 660 15.01 21.01 15.47
C TYR A 660 14.27 22.26 15.97
N GLY A 661 12.95 22.17 16.19
CA GLY A 661 12.12 23.26 16.70
C GLY A 661 10.64 22.94 16.56
N ALA A 662 9.79 23.96 16.69
CA ALA A 662 8.35 23.82 16.48
C ALA A 662 7.98 23.98 14.99
N PRO A 663 7.07 23.16 14.45
CA PRO A 663 6.58 23.27 13.07
C PRO A 663 5.54 24.39 12.95
N ASN A 664 5.94 25.66 13.10
CA ASN A 664 5.02 26.78 13.05
C ASN A 664 4.46 27.02 11.64
N LEU A 665 3.14 27.13 11.53
CA LEU A 665 2.41 27.40 10.29
C LEU A 665 1.67 28.74 10.39
N TYR A 666 1.62 29.46 9.28
CA TYR A 666 0.89 30.71 9.11
C TYR A 666 -0.30 30.48 8.21
N ASP A 667 -1.45 31.02 8.60
CA ASP A 667 -2.62 31.07 7.73
C ASP A 667 -2.35 32.06 6.58
N VAL A 668 -2.63 31.60 5.37
CA VAL A 668 -2.61 32.40 4.15
C VAL A 668 -4.03 32.52 3.65
N GLU A 669 -4.49 33.77 3.46
CA GLU A 669 -5.80 34.06 2.89
C GLU A 669 -5.60 34.97 1.68
N LEU A 670 -6.14 34.59 0.52
CA LEU A 670 -6.13 35.39 -0.70
C LEU A 670 -7.56 35.58 -1.18
N SER A 671 -7.90 36.77 -1.65
CA SER A 671 -9.22 37.04 -2.23
C SER A 671 -9.14 38.09 -3.33
N PHE A 672 -9.88 37.88 -4.40
CA PHE A 672 -10.07 38.89 -5.43
C PHE A 672 -11.47 39.49 -5.28
N VAL A 673 -11.56 40.79 -5.07
CA VAL A 673 -12.81 41.51 -4.81
C VAL A 673 -13.10 42.46 -5.97
N ALA A 674 -14.22 42.26 -6.66
CA ALA A 674 -14.70 43.12 -7.74
C ALA A 674 -16.05 43.72 -7.36
N ASN A 675 -16.24 45.03 -7.57
CA ASN A 675 -17.48 45.75 -7.23
C ASN A 675 -17.95 45.54 -5.78
N GLY A 676 -17.03 45.38 -4.84
CA GLY A 676 -17.33 45.14 -3.42
C GLY A 676 -17.77 43.71 -3.08
N VAL A 677 -17.71 42.77 -4.04
CA VAL A 677 -18.07 41.36 -3.86
C VAL A 677 -16.85 40.48 -4.10
N VAL A 678 -16.66 39.46 -3.26
CA VAL A 678 -15.60 38.46 -3.44
C VAL A 678 -15.91 37.63 -4.68
N SER A 679 -14.99 37.66 -5.65
CA SER A 679 -15.04 36.81 -6.83
C SER A 679 -14.51 35.41 -6.52
N ASP A 680 -13.35 35.30 -5.89
CA ASP A 680 -12.79 34.02 -5.48
C ASP A 680 -11.91 34.20 -4.24
N GLN A 681 -11.75 33.12 -3.48
CA GLN A 681 -10.95 33.08 -2.25
C GLN A 681 -10.19 31.75 -2.14
N LYS A 682 -8.95 31.83 -1.67
CA LYS A 682 -8.11 30.67 -1.33
C LYS A 682 -7.58 30.80 0.09
N LYS A 683 -7.63 29.70 0.83
CA LYS A 683 -7.07 29.56 2.18
C LYS A 683 -6.22 28.31 2.24
N PHE A 684 -5.02 28.45 2.80
CA PHE A 684 -4.07 27.35 3.01
C PHE A 684 -3.07 27.76 4.09
N GLN A 685 -2.21 26.82 4.50
CA GLN A 685 -1.15 27.09 5.46
C GLN A 685 0.22 27.12 4.77
N SER A 686 1.14 27.91 5.33
CA SER A 686 2.52 28.02 4.85
C SER A 686 3.48 28.14 6.03
N GLY A 687 4.69 27.59 5.90
CA GLY A 687 5.74 27.70 6.92
C GLY A 687 6.86 28.65 6.50
N VAL A 688 7.33 29.49 7.44
CA VAL A 688 8.55 30.30 7.22
C VAL A 688 9.77 29.40 7.42
N ARG A 689 10.35 28.91 6.32
CA ARG A 689 11.61 28.15 6.34
C ARG A 689 12.40 28.37 5.06
N GLN A 690 13.70 28.07 5.11
CA GLN A 690 14.56 28.02 3.94
C GLN A 690 15.38 26.73 3.93
N MET A 691 15.38 26.04 2.78
CA MET A 691 16.23 24.87 2.54
C MET A 691 17.53 25.29 1.85
N ALA A 692 18.61 24.55 2.11
CA ALA A 692 19.85 24.61 1.36
C ALA A 692 20.46 23.21 1.26
N PHE A 693 21.33 23.00 0.27
CA PHE A 693 21.83 21.69 -0.11
C PHE A 693 23.32 21.78 -0.50
N SER A 694 24.10 20.76 -0.20
CA SER A 694 25.42 20.56 -0.79
C SER A 694 25.61 19.10 -1.21
N GLU A 695 26.42 18.87 -2.24
CA GLU A 695 26.75 17.54 -2.75
C GLU A 695 28.25 17.23 -2.58
N ASP A 696 28.87 17.85 -1.58
CA ASP A 696 30.30 17.76 -1.33
C ASP A 696 30.74 16.29 -1.16
N ASN A 697 31.83 15.92 -1.82
CA ASN A 697 32.35 14.54 -1.85
C ASN A 697 31.34 13.49 -2.37
N ALA A 698 30.41 13.90 -3.24
CA ALA A 698 29.32 13.05 -3.74
C ALA A 698 28.42 12.51 -2.62
N THR A 699 28.15 13.37 -1.63
CA THR A 699 27.23 13.10 -0.53
C THR A 699 26.23 14.24 -0.43
N LEU A 700 24.93 13.90 -0.47
CA LEU A 700 23.85 14.86 -0.28
C LEU A 700 23.77 15.28 1.19
N ASN A 701 24.03 16.56 1.44
CA ASN A 701 23.82 17.21 2.72
C ASN A 701 22.63 18.16 2.63
N LEU A 702 21.74 18.07 3.61
CA LEU A 702 20.52 18.86 3.72
C LEU A 702 20.69 19.91 4.81
N TYR A 703 20.16 21.10 4.60
CA TYR A 703 20.15 22.17 5.59
C TYR A 703 18.79 22.83 5.64
N ILE A 704 18.34 23.16 6.85
CA ILE A 704 17.12 23.93 7.09
C ILE A 704 17.42 25.11 8.01
N ASN A 705 17.02 26.30 7.58
CA ASN A 705 17.25 27.57 8.28
C ASN A 705 18.72 27.74 8.71
N GLY A 706 19.66 27.29 7.85
CA GLY A 706 21.10 27.39 8.06
C GLY A 706 21.74 26.28 8.93
N ARG A 707 20.96 25.30 9.42
CA ARG A 707 21.47 24.17 10.21
C ARG A 707 21.44 22.87 9.43
N ARG A 708 22.45 22.00 9.62
CA ARG A 708 22.50 20.67 8.98
C ARG A 708 21.34 19.81 9.47
N PHE A 709 20.63 19.19 8.53
CA PHE A 709 19.45 18.38 8.75
C PHE A 709 19.74 16.92 8.43
N ILE A 710 19.41 16.01 9.36
CA ILE A 710 19.61 14.57 9.19
C ILE A 710 18.27 13.89 8.91
N GLY A 711 18.11 13.34 7.70
CA GLY A 711 16.93 12.57 7.32
C GLY A 711 16.93 11.19 7.98
N ARG A 712 16.03 10.98 8.94
CA ARG A 712 15.81 9.70 9.63
C ARG A 712 14.35 9.34 9.51
N GLY A 713 14.03 8.16 9.02
CA GLY A 713 12.64 7.71 8.94
C GLY A 713 12.46 6.55 8.01
N GLY A 714 11.52 6.64 7.08
CA GLY A 714 11.26 5.52 6.18
C GLY A 714 10.52 5.87 4.90
N ASN A 715 10.49 4.88 4.03
CA ASN A 715 9.76 4.90 2.77
C ASN A 715 8.28 4.64 3.05
N TRP A 716 7.47 5.48 2.45
CA TRP A 716 6.03 5.39 2.36
C TRP A 716 5.70 4.97 0.93
N GLY A 717 5.47 3.66 0.75
CA GLY A 717 5.24 3.06 -0.56
C GLY A 717 3.86 3.36 -1.14
N PHE A 718 2.82 3.27 -0.32
CA PHE A 718 1.42 3.39 -0.74
C PHE A 718 0.56 3.69 0.50
N PRO A 719 -0.50 4.50 0.42
CA PRO A 719 -1.26 4.89 1.61
C PRO A 719 -2.15 3.76 2.15
N GLU A 720 -2.88 3.06 1.28
CA GLU A 720 -3.75 1.93 1.62
C GLU A 720 -4.06 1.17 0.32
N SER A 721 -4.17 -0.16 0.37
CA SER A 721 -4.35 -1.06 -0.78
C SER A 721 -5.46 -0.71 -1.76
N ASN A 722 -6.45 0.06 -1.33
CA ASN A 722 -7.60 0.50 -2.11
C ASN A 722 -7.82 2.03 -2.01
N LEU A 723 -6.82 2.77 -1.55
CA LEU A 723 -6.82 4.24 -1.43
C LEU A 723 -7.92 4.80 -0.51
N ASN A 724 -8.24 4.08 0.58
CA ASN A 724 -9.31 4.46 1.51
C ASN A 724 -8.87 5.37 2.66
N TYR A 725 -7.59 5.71 2.78
CA TYR A 725 -7.12 6.66 3.78
C TYR A 725 -7.67 8.06 3.55
N ARG A 726 -8.06 8.73 4.62
CA ARG A 726 -8.47 10.14 4.63
C ARG A 726 -7.70 10.89 5.72
N GLY A 727 -8.13 12.10 6.07
CA GLY A 727 -7.37 13.01 6.92
C GLY A 727 -6.96 12.40 8.25
N ARG A 728 -7.84 11.62 8.88
CA ARG A 728 -7.56 10.92 10.14
C ARG A 728 -6.39 9.94 10.02
N GLU A 729 -6.42 9.05 9.02
CA GLU A 729 -5.41 7.99 8.89
C GLU A 729 -4.02 8.54 8.54
N TYR A 730 -3.96 9.58 7.72
CA TYR A 730 -2.70 10.30 7.44
C TYR A 730 -2.14 10.96 8.70
N ASP A 731 -3.00 11.65 9.47
CA ASP A 731 -2.56 12.33 10.69
C ASP A 731 -1.98 11.34 11.72
N ILE A 732 -2.65 10.21 11.96
CA ILE A 732 -2.17 9.15 12.86
C ILE A 732 -0.84 8.58 12.37
N SER A 733 -0.77 8.19 11.10
CA SER A 733 0.41 7.54 10.52
C SER A 733 1.65 8.44 10.58
N VAL A 734 1.49 9.73 10.28
CA VAL A 734 2.57 10.73 10.37
C VAL A 734 2.91 11.04 11.82
N ALA A 735 1.92 11.13 12.72
CA ALA A 735 2.16 11.30 14.15
C ALA A 735 2.98 10.13 14.74
N TYR A 736 2.75 8.90 14.30
CA TYR A 736 3.59 7.74 14.65
C TYR A 736 5.03 7.89 14.15
N HIS A 737 5.24 8.42 12.94
CA HIS A 737 6.61 8.76 12.48
C HIS A 737 7.27 9.78 13.41
N ALA A 738 6.56 10.86 13.76
CA ALA A 738 7.08 11.87 14.68
C ALA A 738 7.35 11.33 16.10
N ASP A 739 6.52 10.40 16.59
CA ASP A 739 6.68 9.77 17.91
C ASP A 739 7.85 8.76 17.95
N MET A 740 8.21 8.15 16.81
CA MET A 740 9.45 7.38 16.65
C MET A 740 10.71 8.26 16.51
N ASN A 741 10.60 9.58 16.66
CA ASN A 741 11.66 10.56 16.42
C ASN A 741 12.16 10.61 14.96
N PHE A 742 11.36 10.12 14.01
CA PHE A 742 11.64 10.32 12.59
C PHE A 742 11.49 11.79 12.22
N THR A 743 12.23 12.18 11.20
CA THR A 743 12.32 13.55 10.67
C THR A 743 11.99 13.61 9.18
N MET A 744 11.91 12.47 8.49
CA MET A 744 11.65 12.41 7.05
C MET A 744 10.87 11.17 6.64
N ILE A 745 9.90 11.35 5.75
CA ILE A 745 9.23 10.31 4.97
C ILE A 745 9.67 10.44 3.51
N ARG A 746 9.93 9.33 2.83
CA ARG A 746 10.03 9.29 1.36
C ARG A 746 8.73 8.78 0.78
N ASN A 747 8.01 9.62 0.02
CA ASN A 747 6.87 9.21 -0.79
C ASN A 747 7.41 8.46 -2.02
N TRP A 748 7.64 7.15 -1.84
CA TRP A 748 8.33 6.29 -2.78
C TRP A 748 7.51 6.17 -4.07
N VAL A 749 8.16 6.36 -5.22
CA VAL A 749 7.54 6.36 -6.57
C VAL A 749 6.31 7.30 -6.67
N GLY A 750 6.21 8.30 -5.79
CA GLY A 750 5.17 9.33 -5.80
C GLY A 750 3.74 8.80 -5.65
N GLN A 751 3.54 7.67 -4.98
CA GLN A 751 2.27 6.93 -4.96
C GLN A 751 1.21 7.50 -3.99
N THR A 752 1.47 8.61 -3.30
CA THR A 752 0.48 9.31 -2.46
C THR A 752 0.31 10.73 -2.96
N GLY A 753 -0.92 11.13 -3.30
CA GLY A 753 -1.24 12.45 -3.85
C GLY A 753 -2.23 13.28 -3.04
N ASP A 754 -2.72 12.75 -1.93
CA ASP A 754 -3.68 13.38 -1.03
C ASP A 754 -3.08 14.59 -0.31
N GLU A 755 -3.86 15.67 -0.21
CA GLU A 755 -3.40 16.92 0.43
C GLU A 755 -3.15 16.70 1.92
N GLU A 756 -4.02 15.89 2.53
CA GLU A 756 -4.04 15.56 3.95
C GLU A 756 -2.75 14.89 4.43
N PHE A 757 -2.06 14.15 3.55
CA PHE A 757 -0.74 13.59 3.84
C PHE A 757 0.30 14.69 4.08
N TYR A 758 0.34 15.68 3.18
CA TYR A 758 1.30 16.78 3.27
C TYR A 758 0.96 17.72 4.41
N GLU A 759 -0.32 18.01 4.65
CA GLU A 759 -0.75 18.79 5.81
C GLU A 759 -0.38 18.09 7.13
N ALA A 760 -0.55 16.77 7.22
CA ALA A 760 -0.10 16.02 8.39
C ALA A 760 1.43 16.12 8.57
N CYS A 761 2.20 16.02 7.49
CA CYS A 761 3.66 16.20 7.53
C CYS A 761 4.05 17.62 7.98
N ASP A 762 3.34 18.64 7.51
CA ASP A 762 3.54 20.03 7.92
C ASP A 762 3.26 20.24 9.42
N ARG A 763 2.14 19.69 9.92
CA ARG A 763 1.72 19.80 11.33
C ARG A 763 2.68 19.08 12.28
N HIS A 764 3.15 17.90 11.90
CA HIS A 764 4.02 17.06 12.75
C HIS A 764 5.52 17.33 12.56
N GLY A 765 5.89 18.21 11.62
CA GLY A 765 7.28 18.56 11.35
C GLY A 765 8.07 17.43 10.71
N ILE A 766 7.46 16.69 9.79
CA ILE A 766 8.10 15.60 9.04
C ILE A 766 8.39 16.08 7.63
N MET A 767 9.66 16.00 7.22
CA MET A 767 10.05 16.36 5.86
C MET A 767 9.61 15.29 4.86
N VAL A 768 9.26 15.68 3.64
CA VAL A 768 8.92 14.77 2.55
C VAL A 768 10.01 14.80 1.49
N TRP A 769 10.62 13.64 1.25
CA TRP A 769 11.31 13.34 0.00
C TRP A 769 10.24 12.90 -1.00
N GLN A 770 10.06 13.65 -2.10
CA GLN A 770 9.02 13.38 -3.09
C GLN A 770 9.60 12.73 -4.35
N ASP A 771 9.29 11.46 -4.61
CA ASP A 771 9.59 10.83 -5.90
C ASP A 771 8.54 11.22 -6.94
N PHE A 772 8.89 11.10 -8.23
CA PHE A 772 7.91 10.95 -9.31
C PHE A 772 7.66 9.47 -9.62
N TRP A 773 6.64 9.19 -10.45
CA TRP A 773 6.09 7.86 -10.74
C TRP A 773 6.99 6.98 -11.63
N LEU A 774 8.27 6.85 -11.27
CA LEU A 774 9.25 6.01 -11.96
C LEU A 774 9.87 5.04 -10.96
N ALA A 775 9.54 3.75 -11.10
CA ALA A 775 10.14 2.68 -10.33
C ALA A 775 11.53 2.29 -10.89
N ASN A 776 12.17 1.28 -10.27
CA ASN A 776 13.40 0.70 -10.80
C ASN A 776 13.20 0.27 -12.27
N PRO A 777 14.13 0.57 -13.20
CA PRO A 777 14.03 0.11 -14.60
C PRO A 777 13.85 -1.41 -14.78
N TYR A 778 14.28 -2.22 -13.82
CA TYR A 778 14.08 -3.68 -13.84
C TYR A 778 12.65 -4.10 -13.46
N ASP A 779 11.92 -3.24 -12.76
CA ASP A 779 10.58 -3.51 -12.27
C ASP A 779 9.49 -2.93 -13.18
N GLY A 780 9.85 -2.16 -14.21
CA GLY A 780 8.89 -1.68 -15.20
C GLY A 780 9.54 -0.78 -16.27
N PRO A 781 8.91 -0.68 -17.45
CA PRO A 781 9.43 0.16 -18.53
C PRO A 781 9.31 1.65 -18.18
N ASP A 782 9.97 2.46 -18.99
CA ASP A 782 9.74 3.90 -19.00
C ASP A 782 8.31 4.21 -19.50
N PRO A 783 7.68 5.32 -19.05
CA PRO A 783 6.36 5.71 -19.51
C PRO A 783 6.31 5.86 -21.04
N TYR A 784 5.30 5.26 -21.68
CA TYR A 784 5.12 5.40 -23.14
C TYR A 784 4.58 6.78 -23.52
N TYR A 785 3.94 7.48 -22.57
CA TYR A 785 3.33 8.79 -22.76
C TYR A 785 4.02 9.85 -21.89
N SER A 786 5.25 10.22 -22.25
CA SER A 786 6.04 11.21 -21.49
C SER A 786 5.37 12.60 -21.40
N ASP A 787 4.53 12.96 -22.36
CA ASP A 787 3.73 14.19 -22.35
C ASP A 787 2.66 14.17 -21.24
N ILE A 788 1.92 13.07 -21.12
CA ILE A 788 0.95 12.87 -20.03
C ILE A 788 1.67 12.92 -18.68
N PHE A 789 2.82 12.25 -18.57
CA PHE A 789 3.65 12.27 -17.35
C PHE A 789 4.04 13.69 -16.94
N LEU A 790 4.56 14.48 -17.88
CA LEU A 790 5.05 15.82 -17.57
C LEU A 790 3.92 16.79 -17.21
N VAL A 791 2.75 16.70 -17.86
CA VAL A 791 1.56 17.49 -17.48
C VAL A 791 1.12 17.18 -16.05
N ASN A 792 1.10 15.90 -15.67
CA ASN A 792 0.80 15.51 -14.29
C ASN A 792 1.87 16.02 -13.33
N ALA A 793 3.17 15.89 -13.67
CA ALA A 793 4.25 16.35 -12.81
C ALA A 793 4.21 17.86 -12.54
N GLU A 794 3.92 18.67 -13.56
CA GLU A 794 3.78 20.12 -13.40
C GLU A 794 2.58 20.50 -12.51
N ASP A 795 1.41 19.88 -12.73
CA ASP A 795 0.22 20.10 -11.90
C ASP A 795 0.46 19.68 -10.45
N TYR A 796 1.10 18.52 -10.27
CA TYR A 796 1.41 17.95 -8.98
C TYR A 796 2.35 18.82 -8.15
N VAL A 797 3.40 19.36 -8.77
CA VAL A 797 4.31 20.31 -8.10
C VAL A 797 3.56 21.58 -7.69
N LYS A 798 2.67 22.11 -8.54
CA LYS A 798 1.86 23.30 -8.20
C LYS A 798 0.91 23.05 -7.04
N ARG A 799 0.36 21.84 -6.93
CA ARG A 799 -0.46 21.41 -5.79
C ARG A 799 0.34 21.47 -4.49
N ILE A 800 1.50 20.84 -4.45
CA ILE A 800 2.19 20.58 -3.18
C ILE A 800 3.26 21.61 -2.78
N ARG A 801 3.62 22.56 -3.66
CA ARG A 801 4.75 23.49 -3.42
C ARG A 801 4.61 24.44 -2.23
N ASN A 802 3.41 24.61 -1.69
CA ASN A 802 3.20 25.45 -0.49
C ASN A 802 3.49 24.72 0.83
N HIS A 803 3.60 23.39 0.82
CA HIS A 803 3.87 22.63 2.02
C HIS A 803 5.33 22.80 2.48
N PRO A 804 5.59 23.38 3.67
CA PRO A 804 6.94 23.47 4.20
C PRO A 804 7.57 22.09 4.42
N SER A 805 6.83 21.00 4.52
CA SER A 805 7.39 19.65 4.62
C SER A 805 8.21 19.22 3.38
N ILE A 806 7.95 19.74 2.17
CA ILE A 806 8.69 19.31 0.97
C ILE A 806 10.20 19.58 1.10
N GLY A 807 10.99 18.51 1.17
CA GLY A 807 12.44 18.58 1.39
C GLY A 807 13.27 18.49 0.12
N LEU A 808 12.88 17.63 -0.83
CA LEU A 808 13.52 17.50 -2.13
C LEU A 808 12.61 16.74 -3.10
N TYR A 809 12.90 16.84 -4.40
CA TYR A 809 12.32 16.02 -5.44
C TYR A 809 13.32 14.97 -5.96
N CYS A 810 12.83 13.78 -6.24
CA CYS A 810 13.61 12.70 -6.83
C CYS A 810 12.97 12.21 -8.13
N GLY A 811 13.78 12.07 -9.18
CA GLY A 811 13.32 11.65 -10.50
C GLY A 811 12.84 10.20 -10.54
N ARG A 812 13.63 9.26 -10.01
CA ARG A 812 13.38 7.83 -10.13
C ARG A 812 13.92 7.01 -8.97
N ASN A 813 13.17 5.97 -8.61
CA ASN A 813 13.61 4.93 -7.69
C ASN A 813 14.69 4.05 -8.32
N GLU A 814 15.84 3.88 -7.65
CA GLU A 814 16.90 2.91 -8.03
C GLU A 814 17.34 2.97 -9.50
N GLY A 815 17.34 4.16 -10.10
CA GLY A 815 17.72 4.35 -11.49
C GLY A 815 17.61 5.82 -11.92
N PHE A 816 17.73 6.06 -13.22
CA PHE A 816 17.66 7.41 -13.79
C PHE A 816 16.40 7.57 -14.66
N PRO A 817 15.73 8.74 -14.63
CA PRO A 817 14.62 8.99 -15.53
C PRO A 817 15.08 8.99 -17.00
N PRO A 818 14.16 8.72 -17.95
CA PRO A 818 14.41 8.93 -19.37
C PRO A 818 14.88 10.35 -19.63
N ILE A 819 15.80 10.54 -20.57
CA ILE A 819 16.40 11.86 -20.84
C ILE A 819 15.38 12.97 -21.10
N VAL A 820 14.26 12.64 -21.77
CA VAL A 820 13.17 13.59 -22.05
C VAL A 820 12.54 14.09 -20.75
N ILE A 821 12.24 13.16 -19.83
CA ILE A 821 11.63 13.48 -18.54
C ILE A 821 12.63 14.20 -17.64
N ASP A 822 13.86 13.69 -17.49
CA ASP A 822 14.90 14.30 -16.63
C ASP A 822 15.19 15.75 -17.06
N THR A 823 15.30 15.99 -18.37
CA THR A 823 15.54 17.33 -18.92
C THR A 823 14.40 18.28 -18.58
N ALA A 824 13.15 17.84 -18.74
CA ALA A 824 11.98 18.65 -18.43
C ALA A 824 11.86 18.96 -16.93
N LEU A 825 12.03 17.95 -16.07
CA LEU A 825 12.01 18.12 -14.61
C LEU A 825 13.06 19.14 -14.15
N ARG A 826 14.31 19.01 -14.62
CA ARG A 826 15.39 19.97 -14.33
C ARG A 826 15.11 21.38 -14.81
N THR A 827 14.28 21.53 -15.84
CA THR A 827 13.94 22.83 -16.43
C THR A 827 12.85 23.53 -15.64
N PHE A 828 11.73 22.86 -15.35
CA PHE A 828 10.59 23.53 -14.73
C PHE A 828 10.64 23.54 -13.20
N LEU A 829 11.27 22.56 -12.54
CA LEU A 829 11.26 22.49 -11.07
C LEU A 829 11.84 23.76 -10.41
N PRO A 830 13.00 24.29 -10.84
CA PRO A 830 13.54 25.53 -10.27
C PRO A 830 12.66 26.76 -10.52
N VAL A 831 11.78 26.71 -11.52
CA VAL A 831 10.82 27.79 -11.83
C VAL A 831 9.57 27.64 -10.96
N LEU A 832 9.01 26.44 -10.85
CA LEU A 832 7.78 26.18 -10.11
C LEU A 832 7.97 26.18 -8.59
N HIS A 833 9.13 25.74 -8.11
CA HIS A 833 9.48 25.69 -6.69
C HIS A 833 10.95 26.13 -6.48
N PRO A 834 11.25 27.43 -6.61
CA PRO A 834 12.61 27.96 -6.50
C PRO A 834 13.26 27.64 -5.14
N GLY A 835 14.52 27.19 -5.17
CA GLY A 835 15.32 26.90 -3.98
C GLY A 835 15.20 25.48 -3.42
N ILE A 836 14.33 24.64 -4.00
CA ILE A 836 14.26 23.20 -3.68
C ILE A 836 15.24 22.41 -4.56
N HIS A 837 15.76 21.30 -4.03
CA HIS A 837 16.71 20.45 -4.76
C HIS A 837 16.04 19.32 -5.52
N TYR A 838 16.67 18.92 -6.63
CA TYR A 838 16.29 17.76 -7.44
C TYR A 838 17.48 16.82 -7.60
N ILE A 839 17.26 15.54 -7.29
CA ILE A 839 18.21 14.47 -7.60
C ILE A 839 17.56 13.47 -8.59
N PRO A 840 18.33 12.90 -9.53
CA PRO A 840 17.73 12.00 -10.53
C PRO A 840 17.50 10.57 -10.04
N SER A 841 18.33 10.08 -9.10
CA SER A 841 18.28 8.68 -8.61
C SER A 841 18.14 8.66 -7.09
N SER A 842 17.29 7.77 -6.58
CA SER A 842 17.17 7.50 -5.15
C SER A 842 18.30 6.63 -4.59
N ALA A 843 19.09 5.97 -5.43
CA ALA A 843 20.08 4.99 -4.98
C ALA A 843 21.54 5.33 -5.32
N ASP A 844 21.75 6.31 -6.21
CA ASP A 844 23.06 6.56 -6.82
C ASP A 844 23.54 8.00 -6.68
N VAL A 845 24.78 8.22 -7.13
CA VAL A 845 25.45 9.52 -7.21
C VAL A 845 25.70 10.14 -5.83
N VAL A 846 24.75 10.88 -5.28
CA VAL A 846 24.91 11.64 -4.02
C VAL A 846 24.27 10.98 -2.81
N VAL A 847 23.48 9.95 -3.06
CA VAL A 847 22.90 9.07 -2.05
C VAL A 847 23.42 7.65 -2.26
N SER A 848 23.02 6.76 -1.36
CA SER A 848 23.14 5.32 -1.57
C SER A 848 21.78 4.71 -1.35
N GLY A 849 21.41 3.73 -2.17
CA GLY A 849 20.20 2.93 -2.00
C GLY A 849 20.55 1.46 -2.04
N HIS A 850 19.52 0.64 -2.19
CA HIS A 850 19.56 -0.82 -2.10
C HIS A 850 19.72 -1.34 -0.68
N GLY A 851 19.33 -2.61 -0.50
CA GLY A 851 19.21 -3.26 0.80
C GLY A 851 20.49 -3.35 1.67
N PRO A 852 20.55 -4.29 2.62
CA PRO A 852 19.72 -5.48 2.70
C PRO A 852 18.26 -5.16 3.02
N TYR A 853 17.37 -6.03 2.52
CA TYR A 853 15.95 -6.03 2.83
C TYR A 853 15.57 -7.17 3.79
N ARG A 854 16.56 -7.97 4.21
CA ARG A 854 16.42 -9.12 5.11
C ARG A 854 16.97 -8.82 6.50
N ALA A 855 16.52 -9.60 7.47
CA ALA A 855 17.04 -9.54 8.83
C ALA A 855 18.51 -9.99 8.89
N LEU A 856 19.33 -9.21 9.58
CA LEU A 856 20.73 -9.53 9.90
C LEU A 856 20.94 -9.59 11.41
N PRO A 857 21.98 -10.30 11.89
CA PRO A 857 22.47 -10.13 13.24
C PRO A 857 22.78 -8.66 13.54
N PRO A 858 22.36 -8.09 14.69
CA PRO A 858 22.49 -6.66 15.02
C PRO A 858 23.88 -6.06 14.76
N LYS A 859 24.94 -6.79 15.15
CA LYS A 859 26.33 -6.40 14.94
C LYS A 859 26.68 -6.06 13.49
N GLN A 860 26.05 -6.73 12.52
CA GLN A 860 26.37 -6.53 11.10
C GLN A 860 25.90 -5.17 10.58
N TYR A 861 24.85 -4.57 11.15
CA TYR A 861 24.34 -3.27 10.68
C TYR A 861 25.36 -2.12 10.83
N PHE A 862 26.25 -2.21 11.82
CA PHE A 862 27.34 -1.25 12.04
C PHE A 862 28.45 -1.33 10.97
N SER A 863 28.55 -2.45 10.28
CA SER A 863 29.62 -2.72 9.30
C SER A 863 29.14 -2.71 7.85
N LEU A 864 27.90 -2.28 7.59
CA LEU A 864 27.34 -2.23 6.23
C LEU A 864 27.98 -1.11 5.39
N ASN A 865 28.01 -1.33 4.08
CA ASN A 865 28.44 -0.33 3.11
C ASN A 865 27.45 0.86 3.06
N GLY A 866 27.87 1.96 2.43
CA GLY A 866 27.02 3.16 2.28
C GLY A 866 26.92 4.03 3.54
N ASN A 867 27.75 3.78 4.56
CA ASN A 867 27.79 4.55 5.81
C ASN A 867 28.23 6.02 5.66
N THR A 868 28.77 6.41 4.50
CA THR A 868 29.26 7.77 4.22
C THR A 868 28.29 8.64 3.41
N LYS A 869 27.14 8.10 2.98
CA LYS A 869 26.10 8.83 2.24
C LYS A 869 24.75 8.70 2.93
N PHE A 870 23.81 9.59 2.63
CA PHE A 870 22.41 9.39 3.02
C PHE A 870 21.88 8.11 2.37
N HIS A 871 21.40 7.18 3.19
CA HIS A 871 20.93 5.87 2.73
C HIS A 871 19.40 5.86 2.65
N SER A 872 18.88 5.69 1.43
CA SER A 872 17.47 5.93 1.11
C SER A 872 16.56 4.73 1.34
N GLU A 873 17.09 3.51 1.43
CA GLU A 873 16.29 2.29 1.61
C GLU A 873 17.09 1.20 2.34
N ARG A 874 16.57 0.70 3.46
CA ARG A 874 17.08 -0.53 4.11
C ARG A 874 16.00 -1.16 4.96
N GLY A 875 15.86 -2.48 4.91
CA GLY A 875 14.73 -3.16 5.52
C GLY A 875 15.05 -4.50 6.18
N MET A 876 14.08 -4.98 6.95
CA MET A 876 13.98 -6.37 7.37
C MET A 876 12.51 -6.71 7.67
N PRO A 877 12.11 -8.00 7.64
CA PRO A 877 10.75 -8.38 8.03
C PRO A 877 10.34 -7.82 9.39
N ASN A 878 9.09 -7.40 9.54
CA ASN A 878 8.48 -7.02 10.82
C ASN A 878 7.14 -7.75 10.97
N VAL A 879 7.15 -8.79 11.78
CA VAL A 879 6.00 -9.69 11.92
C VAL A 879 4.93 -9.04 12.79
N MET A 880 3.67 -9.20 12.40
CA MET A 880 2.53 -8.70 13.16
C MET A 880 2.52 -9.26 14.58
N THR A 881 1.87 -8.52 15.48
CA THR A 881 1.46 -9.03 16.79
C THR A 881 0.46 -10.18 16.59
N TYR A 882 0.35 -11.09 17.56
CA TYR A 882 -0.54 -12.24 17.42
C TYR A 882 -2.00 -11.80 17.22
N GLU A 883 -2.42 -10.74 17.91
CA GLU A 883 -3.78 -10.22 17.79
C GLU A 883 -4.07 -9.65 16.40
N SER A 884 -3.07 -9.07 15.73
CA SER A 884 -3.20 -8.61 14.34
C SER A 884 -3.15 -9.75 13.32
N MET A 885 -2.40 -10.82 13.60
CA MET A 885 -2.47 -12.03 12.78
C MET A 885 -3.89 -12.64 12.78
N LEU A 886 -4.60 -12.61 13.91
CA LEU A 886 -5.99 -13.07 13.98
C LEU A 886 -6.97 -12.24 13.13
N LEU A 887 -6.62 -10.98 12.85
CA LEU A 887 -7.41 -10.11 11.98
C LEU A 887 -7.07 -10.31 10.49
N ALA A 888 -5.86 -10.74 10.16
CA ALA A 888 -5.39 -10.88 8.79
C ALA A 888 -5.55 -12.30 8.22
N PHE A 889 -5.40 -13.35 9.05
CA PHE A 889 -5.30 -14.73 8.56
C PHE A 889 -6.59 -15.54 8.72
N GLY A 890 -6.77 -16.51 7.82
CA GLY A 890 -7.71 -17.61 8.02
C GLY A 890 -7.31 -18.46 9.22
N LYS A 891 -8.29 -18.90 10.02
CA LYS A 891 -8.06 -19.68 11.24
C LYS A 891 -7.18 -20.92 11.03
N ASP A 892 -7.42 -21.62 9.91
CA ASP A 892 -6.67 -22.85 9.56
C ASP A 892 -5.30 -22.55 8.91
N ALA A 893 -5.05 -21.30 8.53
CA ALA A 893 -3.81 -20.83 7.94
C ALA A 893 -2.87 -20.15 8.96
N LEU A 894 -3.28 -20.01 10.23
CA LEU A 894 -2.46 -19.37 11.26
C LEU A 894 -1.15 -20.11 11.53
N TRP A 895 -1.11 -21.44 11.44
CA TRP A 895 0.12 -22.21 11.69
C TRP A 895 0.04 -23.63 11.12
N PRO A 896 1.13 -24.18 10.53
CA PRO A 896 2.45 -23.58 10.28
C PRO A 896 2.45 -22.56 9.14
N GLN A 897 3.60 -21.88 8.93
CA GLN A 897 3.80 -20.96 7.81
C GLN A 897 3.45 -21.63 6.46
N ASN A 898 2.60 -20.98 5.67
CA ASN A 898 2.02 -21.52 4.42
C ASN A 898 1.89 -20.41 3.36
N SER A 899 1.14 -20.64 2.28
CA SER A 899 0.97 -19.65 1.20
C SER A 899 0.34 -18.35 1.66
N GLN A 900 -0.51 -18.31 2.70
CA GLN A 900 -1.07 -17.05 3.20
C GLN A 900 -0.02 -16.19 3.90
N TYR A 901 1.03 -16.79 4.49
CA TYR A 901 2.18 -16.01 4.96
C TYR A 901 2.91 -15.36 3.79
N GLY A 902 3.06 -16.10 2.68
CA GLY A 902 3.66 -15.58 1.47
C GLY A 902 2.81 -14.49 0.80
N LEU A 903 1.49 -14.69 0.76
CA LEU A 903 0.54 -13.68 0.32
C LEU A 903 0.66 -12.43 1.18
N HIS A 904 0.70 -12.54 2.51
CA HIS A 904 0.98 -11.41 3.40
C HIS A 904 2.49 -11.06 3.49
N ASP A 905 3.20 -11.15 2.37
CA ASP A 905 4.60 -10.73 2.09
C ASP A 905 5.73 -11.49 2.81
N PHE A 906 5.45 -12.42 3.72
CA PHE A 906 6.47 -13.21 4.42
C PHE A 906 6.90 -14.44 3.61
N THR A 907 7.56 -14.22 2.48
CA THR A 907 8.11 -15.32 1.67
C THR A 907 9.52 -15.70 2.15
N LEU A 908 9.87 -16.98 2.03
CA LEU A 908 11.13 -17.51 2.57
C LEU A 908 12.35 -17.21 1.69
N GLY A 909 12.14 -17.08 0.37
CA GLY A 909 13.21 -17.02 -0.64
C GLY A 909 13.42 -15.67 -1.34
N SER A 910 12.50 -14.71 -1.20
CA SER A 910 12.65 -13.36 -1.79
C SER A 910 13.51 -12.41 -0.96
N ALA A 911 13.57 -11.13 -1.36
CA ALA A 911 14.42 -10.09 -0.77
C ALA A 911 14.29 -9.94 0.76
N GLN A 912 13.07 -10.07 1.30
CA GLN A 912 12.81 -10.01 2.74
C GLN A 912 13.38 -11.23 3.49
N SER A 913 13.52 -12.37 2.80
CA SER A 913 14.07 -13.63 3.29
C SER A 913 13.53 -14.03 4.67
N GLY A 914 12.26 -14.44 4.72
CA GLY A 914 11.65 -14.99 5.93
C GLY A 914 12.45 -16.16 6.54
N ALA A 915 13.22 -16.88 5.71
CA ALA A 915 14.13 -17.92 6.16
C ALA A 915 15.23 -17.39 7.10
N THR A 916 15.86 -16.24 6.81
CA THR A 916 16.88 -15.69 7.72
C THR A 916 16.25 -15.16 9.00
N PHE A 917 15.06 -14.58 8.93
CA PHE A 917 14.31 -14.16 10.12
C PHE A 917 13.97 -15.35 11.03
N ASN A 918 13.42 -16.43 10.46
CA ASN A 918 13.14 -17.67 11.17
C ASN A 918 14.42 -18.25 11.81
N LYS A 919 15.55 -18.23 11.08
CA LYS A 919 16.83 -18.72 11.58
C LYS A 919 17.34 -17.93 12.79
N LEU A 920 17.19 -16.60 12.78
CA LEU A 920 17.56 -15.76 13.93
C LEU A 920 16.72 -16.09 15.17
N ILE A 921 15.42 -16.36 15.00
CA ILE A 921 14.57 -16.85 16.10
C ILE A 921 15.06 -18.21 16.60
N GLU A 922 15.30 -19.16 15.68
CA GLU A 922 15.71 -20.52 16.04
C GLU A 922 17.05 -20.56 16.77
N ASP A 923 18.02 -19.76 16.33
CA ASP A 923 19.33 -19.63 16.97
C ASP A 923 19.22 -19.00 18.35
N GLY A 924 18.42 -17.93 18.46
CA GLY A 924 18.18 -17.20 19.70
C GLY A 924 17.44 -18.00 20.76
N PHE A 925 16.31 -18.59 20.38
CA PHE A 925 15.30 -19.07 21.33
C PHE A 925 14.90 -20.54 21.11
N GLY A 926 15.16 -21.08 19.92
CA GLY A 926 14.62 -22.35 19.43
C GLY A 926 13.45 -22.14 18.46
N ALA A 927 13.12 -23.18 17.69
CA ALA A 927 12.06 -23.10 16.69
C ALA A 927 10.67 -22.88 17.34
N PRO A 928 9.90 -21.86 16.92
CA PRO A 928 8.56 -21.62 17.46
C PRO A 928 7.61 -22.78 17.12
N GLN A 929 6.68 -23.08 18.02
CA GLN A 929 5.72 -24.20 17.87
C GLN A 929 4.29 -23.75 17.55
N SER A 930 4.04 -22.44 17.50
CA SER A 930 2.73 -21.86 17.20
C SER A 930 2.89 -20.44 16.64
N ALA A 931 1.84 -19.92 16.01
CA ALA A 931 1.77 -18.54 15.53
C ALA A 931 2.03 -17.53 16.66
N GLN A 932 1.47 -17.77 17.84
CA GLN A 932 1.65 -16.90 19.00
C GLN A 932 3.13 -16.84 19.43
N GLN A 933 3.78 -17.99 19.58
CA GLN A 933 5.22 -18.03 19.90
C GLN A 933 6.07 -17.37 18.81
N PHE A 934 5.73 -17.58 17.53
CA PHE A 934 6.42 -16.93 16.42
C PHE A 934 6.29 -15.41 16.48
N ALA A 935 5.07 -14.88 16.71
CA ALA A 935 4.83 -13.45 16.84
C ALA A 935 5.59 -12.86 18.03
N GLU A 936 5.53 -13.48 19.21
CA GLU A 936 6.19 -13.02 20.44
C GLU A 936 7.72 -13.03 20.33
N LEU A 937 8.30 -14.11 19.81
CA LEU A 937 9.75 -14.21 19.59
C LEU A 937 10.24 -13.30 18.46
N GLY A 938 9.41 -13.10 17.43
CA GLY A 938 9.69 -12.16 16.35
C GLY A 938 9.87 -10.73 16.85
N GLN A 939 9.13 -10.29 17.88
CA GLN A 939 9.28 -8.95 18.44
C GLN A 939 10.66 -8.68 19.03
N TRP A 940 11.37 -9.69 19.53
CA TRP A 940 12.77 -9.55 19.97
C TRP A 940 13.70 -9.19 18.80
N ILE A 941 13.52 -9.91 17.68
CA ILE A 941 14.30 -9.70 16.46
C ILE A 941 13.95 -8.32 15.86
N ASN A 942 12.68 -7.95 15.86
CA ASN A 942 12.22 -6.67 15.34
C ASN A 942 12.69 -5.48 16.17
N TYR A 943 12.57 -5.53 17.50
CA TYR A 943 13.07 -4.45 18.35
C TYR A 943 14.58 -4.22 18.14
N ASN A 944 15.37 -5.29 18.23
CA ASN A 944 16.83 -5.16 18.21
C ASN A 944 17.38 -4.87 16.82
N GLY A 945 16.81 -5.48 15.78
CA GLY A 945 17.24 -5.28 14.39
C GLY A 945 16.98 -3.84 13.93
N TYR A 946 15.78 -3.33 14.13
CA TYR A 946 15.44 -1.95 13.74
C TYR A 946 16.21 -0.91 14.56
N ARG A 947 16.42 -1.14 15.87
CA ARG A 947 17.30 -0.29 16.69
C ARG A 947 18.72 -0.27 16.13
N ALA A 948 19.31 -1.44 15.88
CA ALA A 948 20.68 -1.57 15.39
C ALA A 948 20.87 -0.94 13.99
N MET A 949 19.83 -0.96 13.14
CA MET A 949 19.87 -0.30 11.83
C MET A 949 20.13 1.21 11.94
N PHE A 950 19.52 1.89 12.91
CA PHE A 950 19.73 3.33 13.12
C PHE A 950 20.97 3.61 13.96
N GLU A 951 21.22 2.85 15.03
CA GLU A 951 22.43 3.01 15.86
C GLU A 951 23.70 2.81 15.00
N GLY A 952 23.69 1.86 14.06
CA GLY A 952 24.80 1.61 13.13
C GLY A 952 25.10 2.74 12.13
N ARG A 953 24.35 3.84 12.17
CA ARG A 953 24.52 5.03 11.31
C ARG A 953 25.07 6.24 12.07
N SER A 954 25.40 6.08 13.35
CA SER A 954 25.87 7.14 14.25
C SER A 954 27.20 7.76 13.84
N ASP A 955 28.14 7.02 13.23
CA ASP A 955 29.51 7.52 12.97
C ASP A 955 29.52 8.80 12.10
N ASN A 956 28.78 8.77 10.99
CA ASN A 956 28.76 9.86 10.01
C ASN A 956 27.47 10.69 10.03
N ARG A 957 26.42 10.23 10.73
CA ARG A 957 25.11 10.89 10.84
C ARG A 957 24.60 11.38 9.47
N GLN A 958 24.67 10.52 8.46
CA GLN A 958 24.23 10.85 7.09
C GLN A 958 22.75 10.58 6.85
N GLY A 959 22.05 9.98 7.84
CA GLY A 959 20.65 9.62 7.72
C GLY A 959 20.42 8.20 7.19
N LEU A 960 19.19 7.73 7.40
CA LEU A 960 18.67 6.43 6.97
C LEU A 960 17.14 6.53 6.80
N LEU A 961 16.63 6.02 5.67
CA LEU A 961 15.21 5.74 5.49
C LEU A 961 14.98 4.23 5.39
N LEU A 962 14.10 3.70 6.25
CA LEU A 962 13.66 2.31 6.25
C LEU A 962 12.93 1.91 4.98
N TRP A 963 13.14 0.68 4.53
CA TRP A 963 12.24 -0.05 3.64
C TRP A 963 11.49 -1.07 4.51
N MET A 964 10.27 -0.78 4.95
CA MET A 964 9.50 0.46 4.88
C MET A 964 9.04 0.81 6.31
N SER A 965 8.46 1.99 6.49
CA SER A 965 7.95 2.44 7.79
C SER A 965 6.42 2.36 7.91
N HIS A 966 5.73 2.09 6.81
CA HIS A 966 4.28 2.08 6.71
C HIS A 966 3.83 0.93 5.79
N SER A 967 2.78 0.20 6.18
CA SER A 967 2.19 -0.86 5.36
C SER A 967 0.91 -0.42 4.67
N ALA A 968 0.83 -0.69 3.37
CA ALA A 968 -0.34 -0.40 2.54
C ALA A 968 -1.53 -1.33 2.83
N TRP A 969 -1.25 -2.49 3.39
CA TRP A 969 -2.20 -3.59 3.58
C TRP A 969 -1.68 -4.51 4.69
N PRO A 970 -2.45 -5.49 5.20
CA PRO A 970 -1.98 -6.39 6.24
C PRO A 970 -0.72 -7.16 5.80
N SER A 971 0.44 -6.70 6.26
CA SER A 971 1.74 -7.23 5.86
C SER A 971 2.49 -7.83 7.04
N MET A 972 3.39 -8.76 6.77
CA MET A 972 4.33 -9.35 7.74
C MET A 972 5.78 -8.88 7.52
N THR A 973 5.98 -7.89 6.64
CA THR A 973 7.31 -7.36 6.32
C THR A 973 7.33 -5.82 6.40
N TRP A 974 8.54 -5.25 6.51
CA TRP A 974 8.83 -3.85 6.18
C TRP A 974 7.80 -2.81 6.68
N GLN A 975 7.62 -2.74 7.99
CA GLN A 975 6.71 -1.80 8.64
C GLN A 975 7.21 -1.56 10.06
N THR A 976 6.79 -0.48 10.73
CA THR A 976 7.11 -0.28 12.17
C THR A 976 5.91 -0.49 13.07
N TYR A 977 4.73 -0.09 12.59
CA TYR A 977 3.41 -0.47 13.07
C TYR A 977 2.68 -1.20 11.94
N ASP A 978 1.73 -2.06 12.25
CA ASP A 978 0.99 -2.81 11.22
C ASP A 978 -0.18 -2.03 10.62
N TYR A 979 -0.82 -2.60 9.60
CA TYR A 979 -1.99 -2.03 8.90
C TYR A 979 -3.14 -1.65 9.84
N TYR A 980 -3.20 -2.23 11.03
CA TYR A 980 -4.24 -1.98 12.04
C TYR A 980 -3.88 -0.85 13.02
N PHE A 981 -2.74 -0.18 12.81
CA PHE A 981 -2.12 0.79 13.70
C PHE A 981 -1.61 0.22 15.04
N ASP A 982 -1.32 -1.09 15.11
CA ASP A 982 -0.68 -1.69 16.30
C ASP A 982 0.84 -1.48 16.25
N PRO A 983 1.44 -0.74 17.21
CA PRO A 983 2.89 -0.55 17.25
C PRO A 983 3.62 -1.84 17.66
N ALA A 984 4.38 -2.41 16.72
CA ALA A 984 5.17 -3.62 16.95
C ALA A 984 6.51 -3.31 17.65
N GLY A 985 7.30 -4.33 17.98
CA GLY A 985 8.65 -4.17 18.54
C GLY A 985 9.56 -3.30 17.68
N ALA A 986 9.41 -3.36 16.34
CA ALA A 986 10.12 -2.48 15.41
C ALA A 986 9.88 -0.99 15.69
N TYR A 987 8.64 -0.59 16.01
CA TYR A 987 8.29 0.79 16.38
C TYR A 987 9.16 1.30 17.53
N PHE A 988 9.24 0.54 18.60
CA PHE A 988 9.97 0.93 19.81
C PHE A 988 11.49 0.82 19.62
N GLY A 989 11.95 -0.13 18.82
CA GLY A 989 13.35 -0.20 18.38
C GLY A 989 13.76 1.05 17.59
N CYS A 990 12.93 1.50 16.65
CA CYS A 990 13.12 2.75 15.91
C CYS A 990 13.09 3.97 16.83
N LYS A 991 12.07 4.07 17.69
CA LYS A 991 11.91 5.16 18.65
C LYS A 991 13.15 5.33 19.53
N LYS A 992 13.70 4.21 20.03
CA LYS A 992 14.92 4.17 20.83
C LYS A 992 16.16 4.57 20.04
N GLY A 993 16.40 3.93 18.88
CA GLY A 993 17.59 4.21 18.05
C GLY A 993 17.63 5.59 17.40
N ASN A 994 16.52 6.36 17.46
CA ASN A 994 16.41 7.70 16.91
C ASN A 994 16.22 8.80 17.96
N GLU A 995 16.40 8.51 19.24
CA GLU A 995 16.39 9.54 20.30
C GLU A 995 17.29 10.73 19.89
N PRO A 996 16.84 11.99 20.06
CA PRO A 996 17.63 13.15 19.63
C PRO A 996 19.00 13.27 20.33
N LEU A 997 19.09 12.83 21.57
CA LEU A 997 20.33 12.67 22.33
C LEU A 997 20.34 11.25 22.89
N HIS A 998 21.26 10.41 22.42
CA HIS A 998 21.16 8.96 22.57
C HIS A 998 22.46 8.33 23.08
N ILE A 999 22.38 7.39 24.02
CA ILE A 999 23.50 6.53 24.42
C ILE A 999 23.32 5.14 23.82
N GLN A 1000 24.39 4.63 23.20
CA GLN A 1000 24.36 3.35 22.50
C GLN A 1000 25.63 2.52 22.72
N TRP A 1001 25.49 1.21 22.53
CA TRP A 1001 26.60 0.26 22.47
C TRP A 1001 26.92 -0.04 21.00
N ASN A 1002 28.13 0.31 20.58
CA ASN A 1002 28.63 -0.06 19.27
C ASN A 1002 29.03 -1.55 19.27
N GLN A 1003 28.14 -2.41 18.75
CA GLN A 1003 28.32 -3.88 18.77
C GLN A 1003 29.42 -4.39 17.84
N ALA A 1004 29.87 -3.58 16.87
CA ALA A 1004 30.99 -3.93 16.01
C ALA A 1004 32.32 -3.87 16.76
N HIS A 1005 32.47 -2.89 17.66
CA HIS A 1005 33.74 -2.53 18.28
C HIS A 1005 33.75 -2.60 19.82
N ASP A 1006 32.61 -2.94 20.44
CA ASP A 1006 32.46 -3.12 21.88
C ASP A 1006 32.83 -1.91 22.73
N PHE A 1007 32.39 -0.72 22.30
CA PHE A 1007 32.48 0.51 23.11
C PHE A 1007 31.12 1.20 23.25
N ILE A 1008 31.03 2.06 24.26
CA ILE A 1008 29.88 2.94 24.50
C ILE A 1008 30.14 4.28 23.84
N GLU A 1009 29.12 4.82 23.19
CA GLU A 1009 29.14 6.15 22.59
C GLU A 1009 27.83 6.91 22.85
N VAL A 1010 27.92 8.23 22.72
CA VAL A 1010 26.78 9.15 22.80
C VAL A 1010 26.67 9.90 21.48
N VAL A 1011 25.45 10.03 20.96
CA VAL A 1011 25.13 10.69 19.70
C VAL A 1011 24.19 11.86 19.96
N ASN A 1012 24.49 13.04 19.40
CA ASN A 1012 23.63 14.21 19.47
C ASN A 1012 23.14 14.60 18.07
N TYR A 1013 21.89 14.27 17.76
CA TYR A 1013 21.17 14.68 16.55
C TYR A 1013 20.39 15.99 16.74
N HIS A 1014 20.22 16.44 17.98
CA HIS A 1014 19.45 17.63 18.32
C HIS A 1014 20.20 18.91 17.94
N ALA A 1015 19.45 20.00 17.78
CA ALA A 1015 20.04 21.34 17.73
C ALA A 1015 20.76 21.66 19.06
N PHE A 1016 21.87 22.39 19.02
CA PHE A 1016 22.64 22.85 20.19
C PHE A 1016 23.53 21.81 20.90
N ASP A 1017 24.64 22.33 21.44
CA ASP A 1017 25.59 21.61 22.28
C ASP A 1017 24.96 21.21 23.63
N ARG A 1018 25.45 20.11 24.21
CA ARG A 1018 25.00 19.55 25.48
C ARG A 1018 26.19 19.31 26.41
N SER A 1019 26.07 19.74 27.66
CA SER A 1019 27.15 19.67 28.66
C SER A 1019 26.67 19.02 29.96
N ASN A 1020 27.60 18.64 30.83
CA ASN A 1020 27.32 17.95 32.11
C ASN A 1020 26.58 16.62 31.91
N LEU A 1021 26.95 15.91 30.85
CA LEU A 1021 26.45 14.57 30.59
C LEU A 1021 27.27 13.56 31.39
N THR A 1022 26.62 12.53 31.91
CA THR A 1022 27.26 11.34 32.48
C THR A 1022 26.74 10.11 31.77
N ALA A 1023 27.61 9.43 31.04
CA ALA A 1023 27.34 8.17 30.36
C ALA A 1023 27.77 7.01 31.27
N LYS A 1024 26.85 6.09 31.57
CA LYS A 1024 27.04 4.94 32.44
C LYS A 1024 26.64 3.65 31.74
N ALA A 1025 27.41 2.59 31.96
CA ALA A 1025 27.12 1.25 31.45
C ALA A 1025 27.31 0.19 32.54
N GLN A 1026 26.45 -0.82 32.53
CA GLN A 1026 26.50 -1.99 33.41
C GLN A 1026 26.38 -3.28 32.59
N LEU A 1027 27.16 -4.31 32.95
CA LEU A 1027 26.96 -5.69 32.48
C LEU A 1027 26.33 -6.52 33.60
N ILE A 1028 25.21 -7.16 33.29
CA ILE A 1028 24.29 -7.72 34.29
C ILE A 1028 23.95 -9.17 33.94
N ASN A 1029 24.08 -10.08 34.89
CA ASN A 1029 23.73 -11.49 34.70
C ASN A 1029 22.21 -11.72 34.66
N LEU A 1030 21.79 -12.93 34.27
CA LEU A 1030 20.38 -13.35 34.25
C LEU A 1030 19.69 -13.27 35.61
N ASP A 1031 20.44 -13.38 36.71
CA ASP A 1031 19.93 -13.23 38.07
C ASP A 1031 19.83 -11.76 38.53
N GLY A 1032 20.21 -10.81 37.66
CA GLY A 1032 20.23 -9.38 37.97
C GLY A 1032 21.52 -8.89 38.65
N SER A 1033 22.50 -9.75 38.90
CA SER A 1033 23.78 -9.33 39.51
C SER A 1033 24.64 -8.52 38.53
N VAL A 1034 25.12 -7.35 38.97
CA VAL A 1034 26.03 -6.50 38.19
C VAL A 1034 27.45 -7.07 38.27
N GLN A 1035 28.02 -7.44 37.13
CA GLN A 1035 29.37 -8.02 37.01
C GLN A 1035 30.42 -6.98 36.63
N TRP A 1036 30.00 -5.90 35.98
CA TRP A 1036 30.87 -4.82 35.53
C TRP A 1036 30.08 -3.53 35.46
N GLU A 1037 30.71 -2.41 35.80
CA GLU A 1037 30.14 -1.07 35.71
C GLU A 1037 31.23 -0.05 35.39
N LYS A 1038 30.89 0.95 34.57
CA LYS A 1038 31.74 2.11 34.30
C LYS A 1038 30.89 3.33 33.97
N GLU A 1039 31.38 4.51 34.34
CA GLU A 1039 30.80 5.78 33.94
C GLU A 1039 31.88 6.81 33.57
N THR A 1040 31.50 7.78 32.74
CA THR A 1040 32.33 8.95 32.41
C THR A 1040 31.45 10.18 32.23
N THR A 1041 32.04 11.36 32.42
CA THR A 1041 31.40 12.62 32.06
C THR A 1041 31.84 13.07 30.68
N LEU A 1042 30.98 13.81 29.97
CA LEU A 1042 31.28 14.38 28.67
C LEU A 1042 30.48 15.66 28.39
N THR A 1043 30.94 16.39 27.37
CA THR A 1043 30.21 17.44 26.66
C THR A 1043 30.23 17.05 25.19
N ILE A 1044 29.14 17.28 24.48
CA ILE A 1044 28.97 16.90 23.07
C ILE A 1044 28.36 18.06 22.31
N LYS A 1045 28.87 18.32 21.10
CA LYS A 1045 28.37 19.38 20.23
C LYS A 1045 27.09 18.95 19.52
N GLU A 1046 26.40 19.90 18.90
CA GLU A 1046 25.38 19.54 17.90
C GLU A 1046 26.00 18.75 16.73
N ASP A 1047 25.25 17.77 16.22
CA ASP A 1047 25.68 16.91 15.11
C ASP A 1047 27.04 16.21 15.34
N GLU A 1048 27.20 15.61 16.51
CA GLU A 1048 28.42 14.92 16.93
C GLU A 1048 28.12 13.52 17.50
N THR A 1049 29.10 12.62 17.35
CA THR A 1049 29.15 11.31 18.03
C THR A 1049 30.46 11.22 18.82
N VAL A 1050 30.37 10.86 20.10
CA VAL A 1050 31.52 10.79 21.00
C VAL A 1050 31.66 9.39 21.58
N LYS A 1051 32.78 8.72 21.29
CA LYS A 1051 33.20 7.51 22.00
C LYS A 1051 33.49 7.83 23.46
N CYS A 1052 32.84 7.11 24.37
CA CYS A 1052 32.98 7.28 25.82
C CYS A 1052 34.05 6.36 26.42
N PHE A 1053 33.87 5.05 26.30
CA PHE A 1053 34.80 4.04 26.83
C PHE A 1053 34.50 2.64 26.29
N ASP A 1054 35.47 1.74 26.33
CA ASP A 1054 35.31 0.33 25.94
C ASP A 1054 34.53 -0.48 27.00
N LEU A 1055 33.71 -1.44 26.54
CA LEU A 1055 33.09 -2.47 27.37
C LEU A 1055 34.08 -3.62 27.58
N ILE A 1056 34.18 -4.09 28.82
CA ILE A 1056 35.01 -5.24 29.18
C ILE A 1056 34.10 -6.34 29.69
N PHE A 1057 34.00 -7.46 28.96
CA PHE A 1057 33.14 -8.59 29.30
C PHE A 1057 33.88 -9.58 30.25
N PRO A 1058 33.52 -9.69 31.54
CA PRO A 1058 34.17 -10.61 32.47
C PRO A 1058 33.78 -12.07 32.20
N GLU A 1059 34.65 -13.01 32.56
CA GLU A 1059 34.35 -14.45 32.45
C GLU A 1059 33.17 -14.89 33.35
N THR A 1060 32.87 -14.12 34.40
CA THR A 1060 31.79 -14.35 35.38
C THR A 1060 30.39 -14.08 34.82
N LEU A 1061 30.27 -13.63 33.58
CA LEU A 1061 28.97 -13.42 32.95
C LEU A 1061 28.20 -14.74 32.81
N SER A 1062 26.88 -14.70 32.88
CA SER A 1062 26.01 -15.82 32.52
C SER A 1062 25.97 -16.04 31.01
N ASP A 1063 25.53 -17.23 30.57
CA ASP A 1063 25.50 -17.62 29.16
C ASP A 1063 24.67 -16.66 28.29
N THR A 1064 23.60 -16.11 28.84
CA THR A 1064 22.96 -14.89 28.36
C THR A 1064 23.12 -13.81 29.43
N HIS A 1065 23.30 -12.56 29.06
CA HIS A 1065 23.47 -11.44 30.00
C HIS A 1065 22.97 -10.14 29.34
N PHE A 1066 22.90 -9.07 30.13
CA PHE A 1066 22.35 -7.79 29.71
C PHE A 1066 23.40 -6.68 29.75
N VAL A 1067 23.26 -5.71 28.84
CA VAL A 1067 24.00 -4.45 28.85
C VAL A 1067 22.99 -3.34 29.11
N LYS A 1068 23.14 -2.63 30.23
CA LYS A 1068 22.28 -1.50 30.58
C LYS A 1068 23.06 -0.20 30.49
N LEU A 1069 22.54 0.75 29.73
CA LEU A 1069 23.12 2.07 29.51
C LEU A 1069 22.21 3.15 30.08
N ILE A 1070 22.80 4.17 30.70
CA ILE A 1070 22.10 5.35 31.22
C ILE A 1070 22.92 6.59 30.86
N LEU A 1071 22.27 7.56 30.24
CA LEU A 1071 22.80 8.90 30.04
C LEU A 1071 22.01 9.87 30.92
N THR A 1072 22.73 10.61 31.76
CA THR A 1072 22.11 11.68 32.55
C THR A 1072 22.66 13.04 32.15
N GLU A 1073 21.81 14.06 32.18
CA GLU A 1073 22.20 15.46 32.08
C GLU A 1073 21.81 16.16 33.38
N ASN A 1074 22.79 16.75 34.08
CA ASN A 1074 22.58 17.37 35.39
C ASN A 1074 21.84 16.45 36.38
N GLY A 1075 22.11 15.14 36.31
CA GLY A 1075 21.48 14.11 37.17
C GLY A 1075 20.10 13.62 36.72
N THR A 1076 19.53 14.17 35.65
CA THR A 1076 18.26 13.69 35.07
C THR A 1076 18.53 12.71 33.94
N VAL A 1077 17.86 11.56 33.90
CA VAL A 1077 18.00 10.60 32.78
C VAL A 1077 17.42 11.22 31.51
N VAL A 1078 18.25 11.32 30.47
CA VAL A 1078 17.87 11.85 29.15
C VAL A 1078 17.86 10.78 28.07
N SER A 1079 18.54 9.65 28.30
CA SER A 1079 18.48 8.45 27.46
C SER A 1079 18.82 7.23 28.32
N ASP A 1080 18.10 6.14 28.11
CA ASP A 1080 18.37 4.82 28.66
C ASP A 1080 18.32 3.78 27.53
N ASN A 1081 19.19 2.78 27.57
CA ASN A 1081 19.19 1.75 26.52
C ASN A 1081 19.55 0.39 27.12
N PHE A 1082 18.88 -0.66 26.66
CA PHE A 1082 18.98 -1.99 27.26
C PHE A 1082 19.17 -3.07 26.18
N TYR A 1083 20.25 -3.83 26.28
CA TYR A 1083 20.60 -4.88 25.32
C TYR A 1083 20.70 -6.23 26.02
N TRP A 1084 20.53 -7.29 25.24
CA TRP A 1084 20.76 -8.67 25.64
C TRP A 1084 21.79 -9.30 24.71
N ARG A 1085 22.61 -10.18 25.27
CA ARG A 1085 23.72 -10.83 24.57
C ARG A 1085 23.94 -12.25 25.09
N GLY A 1086 24.33 -13.16 24.21
CA GLY A 1086 24.88 -14.47 24.58
C GLY A 1086 26.41 -14.46 24.64
N LYS A 1087 27.02 -15.32 25.47
CA LYS A 1087 28.46 -15.62 25.38
C LYS A 1087 28.82 -16.11 23.97
N GLU A 1088 27.97 -17.00 23.46
CA GLU A 1088 27.90 -17.31 22.03
C GLU A 1088 26.94 -16.31 21.38
N ASP A 1089 27.40 -15.64 20.31
CA ASP A 1089 26.62 -14.59 19.64
C ASP A 1089 25.30 -15.14 19.10
N GLY A 1090 24.22 -14.39 19.31
CA GLY A 1090 22.87 -14.81 18.91
C GLY A 1090 22.26 -15.97 19.70
N ASN A 1091 22.90 -16.52 20.74
CA ASN A 1091 22.34 -17.61 21.55
C ASN A 1091 21.73 -17.06 22.86
N TYR A 1092 20.39 -17.09 22.96
CA TYR A 1092 19.62 -16.60 24.10
C TYR A 1092 18.82 -17.69 24.81
N LYS A 1093 19.11 -18.97 24.54
CA LYS A 1093 18.30 -20.11 25.01
C LYS A 1093 18.26 -20.24 26.53
N ALA A 1094 19.22 -19.66 27.24
CA ALA A 1094 19.21 -19.60 28.70
C ALA A 1094 18.00 -18.80 29.25
N LEU A 1095 17.42 -17.88 28.46
CA LEU A 1095 16.21 -17.15 28.82
C LEU A 1095 15.00 -18.07 29.02
N ASN A 1096 14.93 -19.18 28.28
CA ASN A 1096 13.82 -20.14 28.39
C ASN A 1096 13.74 -20.83 29.77
N GLN A 1097 14.79 -20.72 30.59
CA GLN A 1097 14.86 -21.28 31.93
C GLN A 1097 14.44 -20.27 33.02
N LEU A 1098 14.13 -19.03 32.64
CA LEU A 1098 13.72 -18.02 33.60
C LEU A 1098 12.37 -18.37 34.24
N PRO A 1099 12.24 -18.23 35.58
CA PRO A 1099 10.95 -18.31 36.23
C PRO A 1099 9.96 -17.29 35.68
N LYS A 1100 8.67 -17.62 35.74
CA LYS A 1100 7.60 -16.65 35.52
C LYS A 1100 7.61 -15.59 36.63
N VAL A 1101 7.33 -14.36 36.27
CA VAL A 1101 7.29 -13.19 37.14
C VAL A 1101 5.89 -12.60 37.16
N THR A 1102 5.42 -12.17 38.33
CA THR A 1102 4.20 -11.35 38.42
C THR A 1102 4.61 -9.94 38.84
N LEU A 1103 4.29 -8.96 37.99
CA LEU A 1103 4.57 -7.55 38.27
C LEU A 1103 3.48 -6.94 39.14
N ALA A 1104 3.89 -6.15 40.13
CA ALA A 1104 2.98 -5.21 40.76
C ALA A 1104 2.71 -4.08 39.76
N ASN A 1105 1.44 -3.85 39.42
CA ASN A 1105 1.05 -2.79 38.50
C ASN A 1105 -0.02 -1.89 39.12
N THR A 1106 0.06 -0.60 38.82
CA THR A 1106 -0.98 0.38 39.17
C THR A 1106 -1.23 1.25 37.97
N THR A 1107 -2.48 1.32 37.51
CA THR A 1107 -2.87 2.13 36.36
C THR A 1107 -3.84 3.22 36.78
N SER A 1108 -3.50 4.47 36.47
CA SER A 1108 -4.42 5.59 36.52
C SER A 1108 -4.96 5.89 35.11
N VAL A 1109 -6.24 6.19 35.00
CA VAL A 1109 -6.91 6.47 33.73
C VAL A 1109 -7.71 7.76 33.90
N SER A 1110 -7.44 8.75 33.07
CA SER A 1110 -8.14 10.03 33.07
C SER A 1110 -8.55 10.44 31.66
N LYS A 1111 -9.71 11.09 31.53
CA LYS A 1111 -10.19 11.67 30.27
C LYS A 1111 -10.02 13.18 30.34
N GLN A 1112 -9.41 13.76 29.32
CA GLN A 1112 -9.20 15.21 29.18
C GLN A 1112 -9.65 15.65 27.79
N GLY A 1113 -10.80 16.33 27.70
CA GLY A 1113 -11.41 16.66 26.41
C GLY A 1113 -11.70 15.41 25.58
N GLY A 1114 -11.21 15.39 24.33
CA GLY A 1114 -11.31 14.26 23.41
C GLY A 1114 -10.23 13.20 23.54
N GLU A 1115 -9.44 13.21 24.62
CA GLU A 1115 -8.28 12.31 24.80
C GLU A 1115 -8.38 11.52 26.12
N TRP A 1116 -7.86 10.30 26.11
CA TRP A 1116 -7.60 9.51 27.31
C TRP A 1116 -6.11 9.48 27.59
N LEU A 1117 -5.75 9.77 28.83
CA LEU A 1117 -4.39 9.66 29.36
C LEU A 1117 -4.37 8.55 30.41
N LEU A 1118 -3.53 7.55 30.16
CA LEU A 1118 -3.30 6.44 31.07
C LEU A 1118 -1.85 6.50 31.56
N THR A 1119 -1.66 6.25 32.85
CA THR A 1119 -0.33 6.15 33.45
C THR A 1119 -0.25 4.85 34.22
N THR A 1120 0.60 3.93 33.76
CA THR A 1120 0.82 2.62 34.36
C THR A 1120 2.21 2.55 34.96
N THR A 1121 2.27 2.33 36.28
CA THR A 1121 3.51 2.07 37.01
C THR A 1121 3.63 0.57 37.25
N LEU A 1122 4.75 -0.02 36.81
CA LEU A 1122 5.08 -1.43 36.93
C LEU A 1122 6.32 -1.60 37.78
N LYS A 1123 6.27 -2.49 38.77
CA LYS A 1123 7.38 -2.83 39.65
C LYS A 1123 7.66 -4.33 39.66
N ASN A 1124 8.92 -4.68 39.43
CA ASN A 1124 9.41 -6.05 39.60
C ASN A 1124 9.93 -6.24 41.04
N ALA A 1125 9.09 -6.75 41.93
CA ALA A 1125 9.49 -7.03 43.32
C ALA A 1125 10.13 -8.42 43.51
N THR A 1126 10.47 -9.12 42.42
CA THR A 1126 11.06 -10.46 42.45
C THR A 1126 12.57 -10.42 42.24
N SER A 1127 13.24 -11.56 42.42
CA SER A 1127 14.66 -11.75 42.10
C SER A 1127 14.91 -12.17 40.64
N THR A 1128 13.88 -12.23 39.81
CA THR A 1128 13.98 -12.65 38.41
C THR A 1128 13.64 -11.45 37.51
N PRO A 1129 14.46 -11.14 36.49
CA PRO A 1129 14.13 -10.10 35.52
C PRO A 1129 12.79 -10.37 34.81
N ALA A 1130 12.03 -9.31 34.54
CA ALA A 1130 10.85 -9.35 33.66
C ALA A 1130 11.22 -8.76 32.30
N LEU A 1131 10.99 -9.53 31.23
CA LEU A 1131 11.56 -9.26 29.91
C LEU A 1131 10.47 -9.00 28.87
N MET A 1132 10.77 -8.10 27.91
CA MET A 1132 9.87 -7.71 26.80
C MET A 1132 8.45 -7.40 27.27
N ILE A 1133 8.34 -6.59 28.32
CA ILE A 1133 7.06 -6.20 28.91
C ILE A 1133 6.32 -5.35 27.88
N ARG A 1134 5.15 -5.84 27.46
CA ARG A 1134 4.24 -5.17 26.54
C ARG A 1134 3.00 -4.69 27.28
N LEU A 1135 2.65 -3.43 27.06
CA LEU A 1135 1.37 -2.84 27.45
C LEU A 1135 0.44 -2.81 26.24
N ASN A 1136 -0.77 -3.31 26.43
CA ASN A 1136 -1.87 -3.27 25.47
C ASN A 1136 -3.05 -2.51 26.06
N VAL A 1137 -3.74 -1.70 25.25
CA VAL A 1137 -4.96 -1.01 25.68
C VAL A 1137 -6.19 -1.73 25.13
N THR A 1138 -7.10 -2.11 26.02
CA THR A 1138 -8.37 -2.77 25.68
C THR A 1138 -9.56 -2.00 26.25
N GLY A 1139 -10.74 -2.24 25.68
CA GLY A 1139 -12.02 -1.77 26.23
C GLY A 1139 -12.49 -2.64 27.39
N SER A 1140 -13.62 -2.26 28.02
CA SER A 1140 -14.27 -3.12 29.01
C SER A 1140 -14.77 -4.45 28.43
N ASP A 1141 -14.98 -4.46 27.11
CA ASP A 1141 -15.35 -5.60 26.26
C ASP A 1141 -14.19 -6.56 25.96
N GLY A 1142 -12.95 -6.21 26.34
CA GLY A 1142 -11.74 -6.99 26.05
C GLY A 1142 -11.20 -6.83 24.63
N GLN A 1143 -11.78 -5.95 23.81
CA GLN A 1143 -11.30 -5.67 22.47
C GLN A 1143 -10.20 -4.60 22.50
N ARG A 1144 -9.18 -4.74 21.65
CA ARG A 1144 -8.11 -3.74 21.52
C ARG A 1144 -8.67 -2.37 21.17
N ILE A 1145 -8.04 -1.32 21.68
CA ILE A 1145 -8.27 0.07 21.26
C ILE A 1145 -7.00 0.54 20.57
N LEU A 1146 -7.12 0.95 19.31
CA LEU A 1146 -6.04 1.45 18.47
C LEU A 1146 -6.54 2.67 17.69
N PRO A 1147 -5.67 3.65 17.37
CA PRO A 1147 -4.26 3.76 17.72
C PRO A 1147 -4.00 4.12 19.19
N VAL A 1148 -2.76 3.91 19.67
CA VAL A 1148 -2.30 4.32 21.00
C VAL A 1148 -0.85 4.79 20.93
N PHE A 1149 -0.58 5.96 21.50
CA PHE A 1149 0.77 6.51 21.65
C PHE A 1149 1.32 6.12 23.01
N PHE A 1150 2.41 5.34 23.02
CA PHE A 1150 3.09 4.89 24.24
C PHE A 1150 4.37 5.70 24.45
N SER A 1151 4.63 6.17 25.68
CA SER A 1151 5.93 6.78 26.00
C SER A 1151 7.07 5.77 25.93
N ASP A 1152 6.79 4.50 26.26
CA ASP A 1152 7.69 3.36 26.07
C ASP A 1152 6.91 2.04 26.07
N ASN A 1153 7.44 0.99 25.44
CA ASN A 1153 6.86 -0.35 25.41
C ASN A 1153 7.93 -1.39 25.04
N TYR A 1154 7.65 -2.69 25.21
CA TYR A 1154 8.64 -3.77 25.00
C TYR A 1154 9.93 -3.60 25.83
N PHE A 1155 9.81 -3.12 27.06
CA PHE A 1155 10.94 -2.81 27.94
C PHE A 1155 11.21 -3.93 28.96
N PHE A 1156 12.25 -3.74 29.75
CA PHE A 1156 12.79 -4.71 30.69
C PHE A 1156 12.76 -4.12 32.11
N LEU A 1157 12.48 -4.94 33.12
CA LEU A 1157 12.59 -4.57 34.53
C LEU A 1157 13.45 -5.60 35.27
N LEU A 1158 14.64 -5.17 35.71
CA LEU A 1158 15.49 -5.99 36.57
C LEU A 1158 14.90 -6.12 37.99
N PRO A 1159 15.41 -7.03 38.82
CA PRO A 1159 14.99 -7.16 40.21
C PRO A 1159 14.97 -5.81 40.96
N ASN A 1160 13.83 -5.52 41.58
CA ASN A 1160 13.52 -4.29 42.33
C ASN A 1160 13.41 -3.01 41.51
N GLU A 1161 13.42 -3.08 40.18
CA GLU A 1161 13.18 -1.92 39.32
C GLU A 1161 11.69 -1.60 39.18
N GLU A 1162 11.44 -0.34 38.88
CA GLU A 1162 10.12 0.20 38.62
C GLU A 1162 10.19 1.12 37.39
N LYS A 1163 9.14 1.10 36.56
CA LYS A 1163 8.99 2.01 35.43
C LYS A 1163 7.56 2.50 35.33
N THR A 1164 7.40 3.77 34.99
CA THR A 1164 6.11 4.38 34.70
C THR A 1164 6.01 4.66 33.21
N VAL A 1165 4.95 4.16 32.59
CA VAL A 1165 4.63 4.38 31.18
C VAL A 1165 3.36 5.21 31.08
N THR A 1166 3.40 6.22 30.24
CA THR A 1166 2.22 7.02 29.87
C THR A 1166 1.72 6.59 28.51
N MET A 1167 0.40 6.55 28.34
CA MET A 1167 -0.28 6.25 27.09
C MET A 1167 -1.30 7.33 26.80
N LYS A 1168 -1.39 7.71 25.52
CA LYS A 1168 -2.42 8.61 25.00
C LYS A 1168 -3.18 7.92 23.87
N LEU A 1169 -4.49 8.04 23.89
CA LEU A 1169 -5.37 7.66 22.77
C LEU A 1169 -6.52 8.65 22.64
N PHE A 1170 -7.16 8.67 21.48
CA PHE A 1170 -8.32 9.54 21.27
C PHE A 1170 -9.61 8.85 21.67
N ASP A 1171 -10.53 9.63 22.25
CA ASP A 1171 -11.82 9.13 22.70
C ASP A 1171 -12.64 8.53 21.56
N VAL A 1172 -12.53 9.09 20.35
CA VAL A 1172 -13.19 8.60 19.13
C VAL A 1172 -12.79 7.16 18.77
N ASP A 1173 -11.65 6.67 19.24
CA ASP A 1173 -11.16 5.31 18.96
C ASP A 1173 -11.65 4.26 19.96
N THR A 1174 -12.21 4.71 21.09
CA THR A 1174 -12.61 3.84 22.20
C THR A 1174 -13.89 3.07 21.95
N ARG A 1175 -14.67 3.44 20.92
CA ARG A 1175 -16.02 2.89 20.65
C ARG A 1175 -16.99 3.05 21.84
N GLY A 1176 -16.72 4.00 22.74
CA GLY A 1176 -17.47 4.23 23.97
C GLY A 1176 -17.01 3.41 25.16
N GLU A 1177 -16.01 2.55 24.99
CA GLU A 1177 -15.45 1.73 26.05
C GLU A 1177 -14.49 2.51 26.94
N LYS A 1178 -14.48 2.21 28.24
CA LYS A 1178 -13.46 2.78 29.14
C LYS A 1178 -12.13 2.03 28.94
N PRO A 1179 -11.03 2.72 28.60
CA PRO A 1179 -9.74 2.08 28.40
C PRO A 1179 -9.22 1.36 29.65
N LYS A 1180 -8.62 0.19 29.44
CA LYS A 1180 -7.90 -0.62 30.42
C LYS A 1180 -6.55 -1.03 29.84
N VAL A 1181 -5.59 -1.33 30.73
CA VAL A 1181 -4.25 -1.76 30.34
C VAL A 1181 -4.07 -3.23 30.68
N GLU A 1182 -3.70 -4.02 29.68
CA GLU A 1182 -3.26 -5.39 29.82
C GLU A 1182 -1.72 -5.44 29.72
N VAL A 1183 -1.12 -6.25 30.58
CA VAL A 1183 0.33 -6.39 30.69
C VAL A 1183 0.70 -7.82 30.29
N SER A 1184 1.56 -7.95 29.28
CA SER A 1184 2.15 -9.22 28.86
C SER A 1184 3.66 -9.09 28.76
N GLY A 1185 4.37 -10.21 28.61
CA GLY A 1185 5.82 -10.24 28.51
C GLY A 1185 6.34 -11.66 28.38
N PHE A 1186 7.61 -11.80 28.03
CA PHE A 1186 8.22 -13.10 27.70
C PHE A 1186 8.09 -14.12 28.85
N ASN A 1187 8.19 -13.66 30.10
CA ASN A 1187 8.07 -14.49 31.29
C ASN A 1187 7.03 -13.97 32.30
N LEU A 1188 5.92 -13.40 31.83
CA LEU A 1188 4.80 -12.96 32.69
C LEU A 1188 3.66 -13.99 32.81
#